data_AF-A0A947QUK6-F1
#
_entry.id   AF-A0A947QUK6-F1
#
_cell.length_a   1.000
_cell.length_b   1.000
_cell.length_c   1.000
_cell.angle_alpha   90.00
_cell.angle_beta   90.00
_cell.angle_gamma   90.00
#
_symmetry.space_group_name_H-M   'P 1'
#
loop_
_entity.id
_entity.type
_entity.pdbx_description
1 polymer ?
#
loop_
_entity_poly.entity_id
_entity_poly.type
_entity_poly.pdbx_seq_one_letter_code
_entity_poly.pdbx_strand_id
1 'polypeptide(L)'
;MELPNLFQPSVSPGHQRFIFIVISESYVQSFLVGLRSKPPAEMINQSSQYVFTDQKNLILKTDESLRDLGEESDAVTQVVFGLDETWINGEGLLPQKKALIQSIASDLSLEAKGYLVNSQALLDHYFQANKSMSGLVILTTTEEFQFQVLADGQVATQESIGRSQDMPADIAEGLARVIKSISASGQELSPRLILASLSDANLSLEEYRQHLLGLNWEEYPIFFGVPTIELIPPDIFIKIMVQRAAVAILDSGLVSLTVETPVADDFAKIDENAGETNSYFPKSFGIPIDPHRNVEPSQLPSFESSSDRRQLRPTSSGVQLNGSFRSKVAGLLGSMKSRPVDRQLPFQTPKPKQKYHPKPFVVLGLVLGILVWGIVAWWWLMNNTQVIVEIVRQAKPITTEITATLGTKTAQTATGYTLATTPLSLTIDQSISQQTTGIKEIGEVAKGRTIIYNETESQKTLEAGTILTLDNLEFILVNDVTLPEAIVIEVDENGDKIQKKTFGKIEADVEAVAFGEDSNIAKDSKLLVGDFSNDTYSATASIDFTGGSSQEVAVVGQADVDKLLSDVKKDVIREAKQQLPDKIEKGQYYTEPTLSSLTTSEYSAEVGDEAESIKLDVTAQVKTLIYTAQDIDSLAEKVLLAELPDGYELDQKTPEIMSSPIEPDAKDPKVKVDQILIQLNSQALPQLDTQSIKSSLYGKPVTEVVSIVSGRSDVASANVRLEPLFAKYIFKNLPAQPDRIQIILMDTP
;
A
#
# COMPACT_ATOMS: atom_id res chain seq x y z
N MET A 1 -55.77 -7.13 4.69
CA MET A 1 -54.86 -8.24 5.05
C MET A 1 -53.72 -8.17 4.07
N GLU A 2 -52.67 -7.44 4.42
CA GLU A 2 -51.43 -7.37 3.63
C GLU A 2 -50.46 -8.36 4.26
N LEU A 3 -49.98 -9.29 3.43
CA LEU A 3 -49.00 -10.29 3.85
C LEU A 3 -47.64 -9.60 4.05
N PRO A 4 -46.89 -9.93 5.12
CA PRO A 4 -45.59 -9.34 5.36
C PRO A 4 -44.55 -9.90 4.39
N ASN A 5 -43.71 -9.00 3.85
CA ASN A 5 -42.52 -9.30 3.06
C ASN A 5 -41.64 -10.33 3.77
N LEU A 6 -41.62 -11.56 3.26
CA LEU A 6 -40.92 -12.73 3.82
C LEU A 6 -39.53 -12.98 3.20
N PHE A 7 -38.99 -12.03 2.42
CA PHE A 7 -37.70 -12.18 1.73
C PHE A 7 -36.86 -10.90 1.74
N GLN A 8 -36.60 -10.34 2.92
CA GLN A 8 -35.39 -9.54 3.10
C GLN A 8 -34.30 -10.46 3.66
N PRO A 9 -33.11 -10.57 3.04
CA PRO A 9 -32.00 -11.26 3.67
C PRO A 9 -31.69 -10.54 4.97
N SER A 10 -31.74 -11.27 6.08
CA SER A 10 -31.38 -10.76 7.41
C SER A 10 -29.88 -10.51 7.45
N VAL A 11 -29.45 -9.33 6.99
CA VAL A 11 -28.07 -8.88 7.18
C VAL A 11 -27.90 -8.56 8.66
N SER A 12 -27.25 -9.47 9.39
CA SER A 12 -26.87 -9.22 10.78
C SER A 12 -25.93 -8.00 10.81
N PRO A 13 -26.22 -6.97 11.63
CA PRO A 13 -25.36 -5.80 11.74
C PRO A 13 -24.06 -6.19 12.45
N GLY A 14 -22.95 -6.28 11.71
CA GLY A 14 -21.63 -6.49 12.33
C GLY A 14 -20.44 -6.83 11.43
N HIS A 15 -20.63 -7.29 10.18
CA HIS A 15 -19.50 -7.65 9.30
C HIS A 15 -19.74 -7.15 7.89
N GLN A 16 -19.10 -6.04 7.51
CA GLN A 16 -19.08 -5.59 6.11
C GLN A 16 -18.25 -6.58 5.30
N ARG A 17 -18.74 -7.01 4.14
CA ARG A 17 -18.07 -7.97 3.26
C ARG A 17 -17.86 -7.36 1.89
N PHE A 18 -16.79 -7.76 1.21
CA PHE A 18 -16.52 -7.38 -0.17
C PHE A 18 -15.85 -8.55 -0.91
N ILE A 19 -15.89 -8.49 -2.24
CA ILE A 19 -15.21 -9.42 -3.12
C ILE A 19 -13.91 -8.81 -3.59
N PHE A 20 -12.83 -9.55 -3.52
CA PHE A 20 -11.55 -9.19 -4.12
C PHE A 20 -11.31 -10.08 -5.33
N ILE A 21 -11.08 -9.50 -6.51
CA ILE A 21 -10.83 -10.26 -7.74
C ILE A 21 -9.43 -9.92 -8.25
N VAL A 22 -8.53 -10.89 -8.26
CA VAL A 22 -7.22 -10.77 -8.88
C VAL A 22 -7.34 -11.18 -10.34
N ILE A 23 -7.00 -10.27 -11.25
CA ILE A 23 -6.96 -10.51 -12.68
C ILE A 23 -5.51 -10.32 -13.14
N SER A 24 -4.92 -11.40 -13.63
CA SER A 24 -3.63 -11.38 -14.31
C SER A 24 -3.82 -11.44 -15.84
N GLU A 25 -2.75 -11.50 -16.63
CA GLU A 25 -2.84 -11.65 -18.10
C GLU A 25 -3.41 -13.01 -18.53
N SER A 26 -3.30 -14.05 -17.70
CA SER A 26 -3.66 -15.43 -18.08
C SER A 26 -4.68 -16.11 -17.17
N TYR A 27 -4.97 -15.57 -15.98
CA TYR A 27 -5.91 -16.17 -15.04
C TYR A 27 -6.68 -15.15 -14.20
N VAL A 28 -7.81 -15.58 -13.66
CA VAL A 28 -8.62 -14.86 -12.67
C VAL A 28 -8.82 -15.70 -11.41
N GLN A 29 -8.82 -15.04 -10.27
CA GLN A 29 -9.11 -15.65 -8.98
C GLN A 29 -9.92 -14.68 -8.11
N SER A 30 -10.93 -15.18 -7.40
CA SER A 30 -11.80 -14.38 -6.56
C SER A 30 -11.68 -14.79 -5.10
N PHE A 31 -11.93 -13.83 -4.21
CA PHE A 31 -11.86 -14.01 -2.76
C PHE A 31 -13.03 -13.30 -2.10
N LEU A 32 -13.69 -13.97 -1.16
CA LEU A 32 -14.69 -13.38 -0.29
C LEU A 32 -14.01 -12.90 0.99
N VAL A 33 -14.12 -11.61 1.28
CA VAL A 33 -13.38 -10.95 2.37
C VAL A 33 -14.34 -10.31 3.37
N GLY A 34 -14.10 -10.56 4.66
CA GLY A 34 -14.81 -9.93 5.77
C GLY A 34 -13.98 -8.82 6.41
N LEU A 35 -14.58 -7.65 6.58
CA LEU A 35 -14.06 -6.53 7.36
C LEU A 35 -14.51 -6.69 8.82
N ARG A 36 -13.54 -6.80 9.74
CA ARG A 36 -13.78 -6.72 11.18
C ARG A 36 -13.51 -5.30 11.66
N SER A 37 -14.09 -4.93 12.81
CA SER A 37 -14.02 -3.58 13.41
C SER A 37 -12.60 -3.09 13.75
N LYS A 38 -11.58 -3.93 13.55
CA LYS A 38 -10.15 -3.61 13.57
C LYS A 38 -9.47 -4.52 12.53
N PRO A 39 -8.43 -4.07 11.79
CA PRO A 39 -7.62 -4.99 10.98
C PRO A 39 -7.08 -6.11 11.88
N PRO A 40 -7.02 -7.36 11.40
CA PRO A 40 -6.94 -7.75 9.99
C PRO A 40 -8.28 -8.11 9.33
N ALA A 41 -8.35 -7.91 8.01
CA ALA A 41 -9.38 -8.53 7.20
C ALA A 41 -9.23 -10.05 7.18
N GLU A 42 -10.36 -10.73 7.16
CA GLU A 42 -10.43 -12.18 7.16
C GLU A 42 -10.83 -12.66 5.77
N MET A 43 -10.01 -13.52 5.18
CA MET A 43 -10.38 -14.25 3.97
C MET A 43 -11.37 -15.35 4.36
N ILE A 44 -12.64 -15.17 4.00
CA ILE A 44 -13.74 -16.07 4.35
C ILE A 44 -13.73 -17.27 3.40
N ASN A 45 -13.59 -17.01 2.10
CA ASN A 45 -13.52 -18.05 1.08
C ASN A 45 -12.65 -17.59 -0.11
N GLN A 46 -12.16 -18.54 -0.89
CA GLN A 46 -11.35 -18.31 -2.08
C GLN A 46 -11.74 -19.27 -3.20
N SER A 47 -11.68 -18.78 -4.44
CA SER A 47 -11.87 -19.63 -5.62
C SER A 47 -10.57 -20.35 -6.01
N SER A 48 -10.72 -21.36 -6.85
CA SER A 48 -9.62 -21.87 -7.68
C SER A 48 -9.12 -20.79 -8.66
N GLN A 49 -7.91 -20.98 -9.23
CA GLN A 49 -7.42 -20.15 -10.33
C GLN A 49 -8.04 -20.62 -11.65
N TYR A 50 -8.71 -19.71 -12.35
CA TYR A 50 -9.34 -19.98 -13.65
C TYR A 50 -8.55 -19.33 -14.77
N VAL A 51 -7.96 -20.14 -15.64
CA VAL A 51 -7.20 -19.67 -16.81
C VAL A 51 -8.16 -19.17 -17.89
N PHE A 52 -7.86 -18.02 -18.50
CA PHE A 52 -8.63 -17.46 -19.60
C PHE A 52 -7.76 -17.18 -20.84
N THR A 53 -8.38 -17.15 -22.02
CA THR A 53 -7.67 -16.97 -23.30
C THR A 53 -8.03 -15.69 -24.05
N ASP A 54 -9.17 -15.09 -23.75
CA ASP A 54 -9.66 -13.89 -24.40
C ASP A 54 -10.62 -13.11 -23.48
N GLN A 55 -11.02 -11.90 -23.92
CA GLN A 55 -11.84 -10.99 -23.13
C GLN A 55 -13.23 -11.56 -22.78
N LYS A 56 -13.87 -12.29 -23.70
CA LYS A 56 -15.20 -12.88 -23.44
C LYS A 56 -15.07 -14.06 -22.49
N ASN A 57 -14.01 -14.84 -22.67
CA ASN A 57 -13.67 -15.95 -21.80
C ASN A 57 -13.33 -15.46 -20.38
N LEU A 58 -12.68 -14.30 -20.22
CA LEU A 58 -12.42 -13.69 -18.92
C LEU A 58 -13.71 -13.40 -18.14
N ILE A 59 -14.74 -12.83 -18.77
CA ILE A 59 -16.02 -12.56 -18.10
C ILE A 59 -16.65 -13.88 -17.62
N LEU A 60 -16.65 -14.90 -18.48
CA LEU A 60 -17.15 -16.24 -18.13
C LEU A 60 -16.35 -16.87 -16.98
N LYS A 61 -15.01 -16.77 -17.00
CA LYS A 61 -14.15 -17.30 -15.94
C LYS A 61 -14.26 -16.53 -14.64
N THR A 62 -14.58 -15.25 -14.71
CA THR A 62 -14.87 -14.44 -13.54
C THR A 62 -16.21 -14.87 -12.91
N ASP A 63 -17.25 -15.14 -13.72
CA ASP A 63 -18.52 -15.71 -13.22
C ASP A 63 -18.31 -17.09 -12.56
N GLU A 64 -17.50 -17.96 -13.19
CA GLU A 64 -17.13 -19.25 -12.59
C GLU A 64 -16.36 -19.07 -11.26
N SER A 65 -15.41 -18.15 -11.18
CA SER A 65 -14.64 -17.89 -9.95
C SER A 65 -15.49 -17.31 -8.83
N LEU A 66 -16.49 -16.49 -9.15
CA LEU A 66 -17.46 -15.97 -8.18
C LEU A 66 -18.37 -17.07 -7.63
N ARG A 67 -18.86 -17.98 -8.48
CA ARG A 67 -19.69 -19.13 -8.02
C ARG A 67 -18.94 -20.06 -7.08
N ASP A 68 -17.63 -20.21 -7.29
CA ASP A 68 -16.74 -21.04 -6.45
C ASP A 68 -16.60 -20.48 -5.02
N LEU A 69 -16.93 -19.21 -4.78
CA LEU A 69 -16.95 -18.60 -3.45
C LEU A 69 -18.14 -19.07 -2.58
N GLY A 70 -19.13 -19.75 -3.16
CA GLY A 70 -20.28 -20.32 -2.47
C GLY A 70 -21.38 -19.32 -2.10
N GLU A 71 -22.47 -19.81 -1.51
CA GLU A 71 -23.70 -19.04 -1.26
C GLU A 71 -23.49 -17.76 -0.44
N GLU A 72 -22.44 -17.70 0.39
CA GLU A 72 -22.12 -16.50 1.20
C GLU A 72 -21.70 -15.28 0.36
N SER A 73 -21.26 -15.47 -0.89
CA SER A 73 -20.92 -14.36 -1.79
C SER A 73 -22.11 -13.79 -2.56
N ASP A 74 -23.23 -14.51 -2.66
CA ASP A 74 -24.37 -14.12 -3.51
C ASP A 74 -24.98 -12.76 -3.12
N ALA A 75 -24.87 -12.39 -1.84
CA ALA A 75 -25.36 -11.12 -1.32
C ALA A 75 -24.33 -9.97 -1.38
N VAL A 76 -23.11 -10.22 -1.87
CA VAL A 76 -22.00 -9.26 -1.86
C VAL A 76 -21.75 -8.74 -3.28
N THR A 77 -22.07 -7.47 -3.50
CA THR A 77 -21.86 -6.81 -4.79
C THR A 77 -20.60 -5.95 -4.84
N GLN A 78 -20.08 -5.50 -3.69
CA GLN A 78 -18.91 -4.63 -3.63
C GLN A 78 -17.64 -5.38 -4.05
N VAL A 79 -16.92 -4.85 -5.05
CA VAL A 79 -15.71 -5.49 -5.59
C VAL A 79 -14.51 -4.55 -5.63
N VAL A 80 -13.33 -5.09 -5.30
CA VAL A 80 -12.02 -4.48 -5.55
C VAL A 80 -11.21 -5.37 -6.46
N PHE A 81 -10.54 -4.78 -7.46
CA PHE A 81 -9.74 -5.51 -8.43
C PHE A 81 -8.25 -5.46 -8.09
N GLY A 82 -7.56 -6.59 -8.08
CA GLY A 82 -6.09 -6.68 -8.10
C GLY A 82 -5.61 -6.85 -9.53
N LEU A 83 -4.76 -5.94 -10.01
CA LEU A 83 -4.37 -5.85 -11.42
C LEU A 83 -2.85 -5.89 -11.60
N ASP A 84 -2.43 -6.46 -12.72
CA ASP A 84 -1.02 -6.43 -13.14
C ASP A 84 -0.57 -5.03 -13.55
N GLU A 85 0.71 -4.74 -13.34
CA GLU A 85 1.30 -3.43 -13.62
C GLU A 85 1.28 -3.08 -15.11
N THR A 86 1.31 -4.09 -15.99
CA THR A 86 1.18 -3.95 -17.44
C THR A 86 -0.15 -3.30 -17.87
N TRP A 87 -1.16 -3.31 -17.00
CA TRP A 87 -2.48 -2.72 -17.28
C TRP A 87 -2.51 -1.22 -17.00
N ILE A 88 -1.43 -0.64 -16.46
CA ILE A 88 -1.38 0.74 -15.96
C ILE A 88 -0.27 1.50 -16.69
N ASN A 89 -0.51 2.79 -16.93
CA ASN A 89 0.47 3.73 -17.47
C ASN A 89 0.54 4.99 -16.57
N GLY A 90 1.35 5.99 -16.96
CA GLY A 90 1.51 7.23 -16.20
C GLY A 90 0.23 8.06 -15.99
N GLU A 91 -0.86 7.77 -16.72
CA GLU A 91 -2.18 8.40 -16.60
C GLU A 91 -3.20 7.52 -15.84
N GLY A 92 -2.82 6.30 -15.43
CA GLY A 92 -3.66 5.34 -14.72
C GLY A 92 -3.96 4.07 -15.53
N LEU A 93 -5.13 3.46 -15.30
CA LEU A 93 -5.53 2.22 -15.97
C LEU A 93 -5.72 2.43 -17.48
N LEU A 94 -5.11 1.57 -18.31
CA LEU A 94 -5.21 1.63 -19.77
C LEU A 94 -6.68 1.65 -20.23
N PRO A 95 -7.08 2.50 -21.21
CA PRO A 95 -8.48 2.64 -21.61
C PRO A 95 -9.16 1.33 -22.01
N GLN A 96 -8.44 0.45 -22.71
CA GLN A 96 -8.95 -0.86 -23.12
C GLN A 96 -9.22 -1.78 -21.92
N LYS A 97 -8.30 -1.79 -20.93
CA LYS A 97 -8.43 -2.58 -19.71
C LYS A 97 -9.52 -2.00 -18.78
N LYS A 98 -9.67 -0.67 -18.76
CA LYS A 98 -10.77 0.01 -18.06
C LYS A 98 -12.14 -0.37 -18.59
N ALA A 99 -12.32 -0.34 -19.92
CA ALA A 99 -13.56 -0.79 -20.55
C ALA A 99 -13.86 -2.27 -20.24
N LEU A 100 -12.84 -3.11 -20.19
CA LEU A 100 -12.96 -4.51 -19.80
C LEU A 100 -13.44 -4.67 -18.35
N ILE A 101 -12.82 -4.00 -17.37
CA ILE A 101 -13.26 -4.05 -15.97
C ILE A 101 -14.69 -3.54 -15.82
N GLN A 102 -15.05 -2.47 -16.53
CA GLN A 102 -16.43 -1.95 -16.54
C GLN A 102 -17.42 -2.97 -17.13
N SER A 103 -17.03 -3.70 -18.19
CA SER A 103 -17.86 -4.77 -18.75
C SER A 103 -18.04 -5.93 -17.77
N ILE A 104 -16.99 -6.35 -17.06
CA ILE A 104 -17.06 -7.38 -16.01
C ILE A 104 -18.00 -6.92 -14.90
N ALA A 105 -17.85 -5.69 -14.42
CA ALA A 105 -18.67 -5.15 -13.35
C ALA A 105 -20.15 -5.04 -13.76
N SER A 106 -20.43 -4.55 -14.97
CA SER A 106 -21.79 -4.43 -15.50
C SER A 106 -22.45 -5.80 -15.73
N ASP A 107 -21.77 -6.70 -16.45
CA ASP A 107 -22.35 -7.99 -16.86
C ASP A 107 -22.57 -8.93 -15.67
N LEU A 108 -21.74 -8.81 -14.62
CA LEU A 108 -21.84 -9.60 -13.40
C LEU A 108 -22.55 -8.87 -12.25
N SER A 109 -23.13 -7.69 -12.50
CA SER A 109 -23.86 -6.89 -11.51
C SER A 109 -23.04 -6.55 -10.24
N LEU A 110 -21.76 -6.26 -10.41
CA LEU A 110 -20.82 -5.89 -9.34
C LEU A 110 -20.66 -4.37 -9.22
N GLU A 111 -20.49 -3.89 -7.99
CA GLU A 111 -20.18 -2.50 -7.65
C GLU A 111 -18.67 -2.32 -7.47
N ALA A 112 -17.98 -1.87 -8.52
CA ALA A 112 -16.54 -1.66 -8.49
C ALA A 112 -16.15 -0.46 -7.60
N LYS A 113 -15.49 -0.73 -6.47
CA LYS A 113 -14.99 0.31 -5.54
C LYS A 113 -13.63 0.88 -5.94
N GLY A 114 -12.84 0.12 -6.71
CA GLY A 114 -11.54 0.55 -7.23
C GLY A 114 -10.62 -0.63 -7.51
N TYR A 115 -9.32 -0.35 -7.67
CA TYR A 115 -8.31 -1.36 -7.94
C TYR A 115 -7.01 -1.13 -7.15
N LEU A 116 -6.23 -2.20 -7.04
CA LEU A 116 -4.87 -2.23 -6.52
C LEU A 116 -3.92 -2.79 -7.57
N VAL A 117 -2.68 -2.32 -7.55
CA VAL A 117 -1.61 -2.87 -8.37
C VAL A 117 -0.89 -3.96 -7.59
N ASN A 118 -0.70 -5.13 -8.20
CA ASN A 118 -0.11 -6.31 -7.59
C ASN A 118 1.26 -6.02 -6.95
N SER A 119 2.16 -5.42 -7.71
CA SER A 119 3.51 -5.04 -7.24
C SER A 119 3.44 -3.99 -6.12
N GLN A 120 2.65 -2.94 -6.30
CA GLN A 120 2.50 -1.88 -5.29
C GLN A 120 1.97 -2.40 -3.95
N ALA A 121 0.97 -3.29 -3.97
CA ALA A 121 0.42 -3.88 -2.75
C ALA A 121 1.49 -4.63 -1.93
N LEU A 122 2.41 -5.29 -2.61
CA LEU A 122 3.56 -5.95 -2.00
C LEU A 122 4.53 -4.93 -1.40
N LEU A 123 4.88 -3.90 -2.16
CA LEU A 123 5.81 -2.87 -1.71
C LEU A 123 5.27 -2.09 -0.52
N ASP A 124 3.99 -1.71 -0.53
CA ASP A 124 3.32 -1.05 0.58
C ASP A 124 3.37 -1.89 1.87
N HIS A 125 3.34 -3.23 1.74
CA HIS A 125 3.55 -4.14 2.87
C HIS A 125 4.92 -3.99 3.50
N TYR A 126 5.97 -3.95 2.68
CA TYR A 126 7.31 -3.77 3.18
C TYR A 126 7.58 -2.34 3.69
N PHE A 127 7.09 -1.31 3.00
CA PHE A 127 7.29 0.08 3.42
C PHE A 127 6.51 0.45 4.68
N GLN A 128 5.38 -0.20 4.95
CA GLN A 128 4.69 -0.03 6.24
C GLN A 128 5.51 -0.60 7.41
N ALA A 129 6.17 -1.74 7.22
CA ALA A 129 7.02 -2.36 8.24
C ALA A 129 8.39 -1.65 8.37
N ASN A 130 8.95 -1.17 7.26
CA ASN A 130 10.24 -0.48 7.22
C ASN A 130 10.30 0.54 6.07
N LYS A 131 10.10 1.81 6.40
CA LYS A 131 10.09 2.94 5.44
C LYS A 131 11.44 3.18 4.75
N SER A 132 12.54 2.58 5.20
CA SER A 132 13.87 2.76 4.61
C SER A 132 14.42 1.47 3.99
N MET A 133 13.53 0.59 3.54
CA MET A 133 13.94 -0.65 2.89
C MET A 133 14.71 -0.37 1.59
N SER A 134 15.86 -1.03 1.44
CA SER A 134 16.58 -1.13 0.17
C SER A 134 16.87 -2.58 -0.19
N GLY A 135 16.90 -2.90 -1.48
CA GLY A 135 17.08 -4.25 -2.00
C GLY A 135 16.53 -4.44 -3.40
N LEU A 136 16.43 -5.69 -3.84
CA LEU A 136 15.83 -6.06 -5.12
C LEU A 136 14.58 -6.91 -4.90
N VAL A 137 13.48 -6.59 -5.58
CA VAL A 137 12.30 -7.44 -5.66
C VAL A 137 12.24 -8.04 -7.06
N ILE A 138 12.08 -9.36 -7.14
CA ILE A 138 11.83 -10.08 -8.39
C ILE A 138 10.43 -10.66 -8.29
N LEU A 139 9.53 -10.15 -9.11
CA LEU A 139 8.18 -10.66 -9.29
C LEU A 139 8.17 -11.56 -10.52
N THR A 140 7.75 -12.81 -10.36
CA THR A 140 7.62 -13.75 -11.48
C THR A 140 6.16 -14.02 -11.80
N THR A 141 5.81 -13.80 -13.07
CA THR A 141 4.50 -14.12 -13.65
C THR A 141 4.62 -15.28 -14.62
N THR A 142 3.52 -15.68 -15.28
CA THR A 142 3.57 -16.72 -16.31
C THR A 142 4.30 -16.29 -17.57
N GLU A 143 4.42 -14.98 -17.83
CA GLU A 143 4.95 -14.43 -19.09
C GLU A 143 6.24 -13.64 -18.94
N GLU A 144 6.51 -13.08 -17.76
CA GLU A 144 7.68 -12.21 -17.53
C GLU A 144 8.25 -12.29 -16.11
N PHE A 145 9.48 -11.80 -15.96
CA PHE A 145 10.12 -11.44 -14.70
C PHE A 145 10.20 -9.93 -14.61
N GLN A 146 9.63 -9.37 -13.55
CA GLN A 146 9.77 -7.96 -13.22
C GLN A 146 10.79 -7.79 -12.10
N PHE A 147 11.77 -6.93 -12.33
CA PHE A 147 12.83 -6.60 -11.39
C PHE A 147 12.61 -5.17 -10.90
N GLN A 148 12.44 -4.99 -9.59
CA GLN A 148 12.22 -3.69 -8.96
C GLN A 148 13.31 -3.42 -7.93
N VAL A 149 14.06 -2.36 -8.14
CA VAL A 149 15.09 -1.91 -7.20
C VAL A 149 14.46 -0.98 -6.20
N LEU A 150 14.58 -1.31 -4.92
CA LEU A 150 14.12 -0.50 -3.81
C LEU A 150 15.29 0.26 -3.21
N ALA A 151 15.13 1.57 -3.04
CA ALA A 151 16.08 2.41 -2.34
C ALA A 151 15.35 3.55 -1.63
N ASP A 152 15.77 3.85 -0.41
CA ASP A 152 15.20 4.92 0.43
C ASP A 152 13.66 4.90 0.54
N GLY A 153 13.07 3.70 0.56
CA GLY A 153 11.62 3.54 0.69
C GLY A 153 10.82 3.82 -0.59
N GLN A 154 11.47 3.81 -1.76
CA GLN A 154 10.83 4.01 -3.06
C GLN A 154 11.37 3.02 -4.10
N VAL A 155 10.62 2.84 -5.19
CA VAL A 155 11.09 2.10 -6.37
C VAL A 155 12.01 3.03 -7.17
N ALA A 156 13.30 2.71 -7.20
CA ALA A 156 14.29 3.52 -7.91
C ALA A 156 14.34 3.23 -9.41
N THR A 157 14.20 1.95 -9.78
CA THR A 157 14.18 1.50 -11.17
C THR A 157 13.44 0.17 -11.26
N GLN A 158 12.81 -0.05 -12.42
CA GLN A 158 12.11 -1.27 -12.75
C GLN A 158 12.46 -1.73 -14.16
N GLU A 159 12.65 -3.02 -14.32
CA GLU A 159 12.91 -3.69 -15.60
C GLU A 159 11.97 -4.88 -15.73
N SER A 160 11.47 -5.14 -16.94
CA SER A 160 10.70 -6.35 -17.24
C SER A 160 11.38 -7.17 -18.34
N ILE A 161 11.47 -8.49 -18.12
CA ILE A 161 12.05 -9.47 -19.04
C ILE A 161 11.02 -10.56 -19.32
N GLY A 162 10.65 -10.73 -20.58
CA GLY A 162 9.79 -11.85 -21.00
C GLY A 162 10.47 -13.20 -20.76
N ARG A 163 9.67 -14.22 -20.44
CA ARG A 163 10.15 -15.57 -20.16
C ARG A 163 10.47 -16.34 -21.43
N SER A 164 11.61 -17.01 -21.44
CA SER A 164 12.04 -17.93 -22.48
C SER A 164 12.12 -19.37 -21.95
N GLN A 165 12.64 -20.28 -22.78
CA GLN A 165 12.92 -21.66 -22.38
C GLN A 165 14.23 -21.78 -21.57
N ASP A 166 15.03 -20.71 -21.50
CA ASP A 166 16.29 -20.64 -20.78
C ASP A 166 16.18 -19.65 -19.61
N MET A 167 15.53 -20.10 -18.54
CA MET A 167 15.26 -19.27 -17.35
C MET A 167 16.52 -18.65 -16.72
N PRO A 168 17.66 -19.36 -16.55
CA PRO A 168 18.89 -18.73 -16.08
C PRO A 168 19.36 -17.57 -16.97
N ALA A 169 19.19 -17.66 -18.29
CA ALA A 169 19.54 -16.59 -19.20
C ALA A 169 18.61 -15.37 -19.05
N ASP A 170 17.31 -15.59 -18.85
CA ASP A 170 16.34 -14.50 -18.62
C ASP A 170 16.66 -13.73 -17.33
N ILE A 171 16.96 -14.47 -16.25
CA ILE A 171 17.35 -13.86 -14.96
C ILE A 171 18.66 -13.09 -15.11
N ALA A 172 19.66 -13.67 -15.80
CA ALA A 172 20.93 -13.02 -16.07
C ALA A 172 20.77 -11.73 -16.89
N GLU A 173 19.88 -11.72 -17.88
CA GLU A 173 19.56 -10.53 -18.67
C GLU A 173 18.92 -9.45 -17.80
N GLY A 174 17.91 -9.82 -16.99
CA GLY A 174 17.24 -8.89 -16.08
C GLY A 174 18.20 -8.25 -15.10
N LEU A 175 19.05 -9.05 -14.45
CA LEU A 175 20.10 -8.55 -13.57
C LEU A 175 21.08 -7.62 -14.30
N ALA A 176 21.47 -7.94 -15.54
CA ALA A 176 22.36 -7.07 -16.32
C ALA A 176 21.72 -5.71 -16.66
N ARG A 177 20.42 -5.67 -16.97
CA ARG A 177 19.68 -4.42 -17.21
C ARG A 177 19.59 -3.58 -15.94
N VAL A 178 19.27 -4.21 -14.82
CA VAL A 178 19.24 -3.59 -13.49
C VAL A 178 20.60 -3.01 -13.10
N ILE A 179 21.71 -3.73 -13.35
CA ILE A 179 23.06 -3.21 -13.09
C ILE A 179 23.34 -1.95 -13.91
N LYS A 180 22.92 -1.94 -15.18
CA LYS A 180 23.10 -0.78 -16.05
C LYS A 180 22.33 0.45 -15.52
N SER A 181 21.11 0.25 -15.00
CA SER A 181 20.30 1.35 -14.45
C SER A 181 20.84 1.85 -13.10
N ILE A 182 21.31 0.96 -12.21
CA ILE A 182 21.91 1.33 -10.91
C ILE A 182 23.29 2.01 -11.09
N SER A 183 24.11 1.51 -12.01
CA SER A 183 25.46 2.06 -12.25
C SER A 183 25.42 3.51 -12.75
N ALA A 184 24.30 3.92 -13.37
CA ALA A 184 24.09 5.29 -13.81
C ALA A 184 23.68 6.24 -12.66
N SER A 185 23.05 5.73 -11.60
CA SER A 185 22.54 6.49 -10.46
C SER A 185 23.46 6.48 -9.25
N GLY A 186 24.41 5.54 -9.16
CA GLY A 186 25.38 5.45 -8.06
C GLY A 186 24.76 4.97 -6.74
N GLN A 187 23.67 4.21 -6.83
CA GLN A 187 22.84 3.80 -5.69
C GLN A 187 23.43 2.59 -4.95
N GLU A 188 23.40 2.61 -3.62
CA GLU A 188 23.87 1.50 -2.77
C GLU A 188 22.67 0.66 -2.30
N LEU A 189 22.73 -0.67 -2.51
CA LEU A 189 21.66 -1.59 -2.13
C LEU A 189 22.08 -2.57 -1.03
N SER A 190 21.19 -2.78 -0.08
CA SER A 190 21.35 -3.84 0.92
C SER A 190 21.32 -5.22 0.24
N PRO A 191 22.09 -6.22 0.70
CA PRO A 191 22.11 -7.59 0.16
C PRO A 191 20.83 -8.36 0.51
N ARG A 192 19.67 -7.86 0.09
CA ARG A 192 18.35 -8.46 0.26
C ARG A 192 17.67 -8.58 -1.10
N LEU A 193 17.22 -9.78 -1.40
CA LEU A 193 16.46 -10.10 -2.60
C LEU A 193 15.13 -10.73 -2.17
N ILE A 194 14.03 -10.13 -2.57
CA ILE A 194 12.69 -10.72 -2.41
C ILE A 194 12.33 -11.38 -3.73
N LEU A 195 11.91 -12.63 -3.69
CA LEU A 195 11.39 -13.36 -4.83
C LEU A 195 9.93 -13.72 -4.57
N ALA A 196 9.02 -13.18 -5.37
CA ALA A 196 7.58 -13.25 -5.16
C ALA A 196 6.83 -13.73 -6.40
N SER A 197 5.71 -14.44 -6.20
CA SER A 197 4.78 -14.78 -7.27
C SER A 197 3.34 -14.87 -6.76
N LEU A 198 2.38 -14.56 -7.66
CA LEU A 198 0.94 -14.74 -7.44
C LEU A 198 0.40 -16.06 -7.99
N SER A 199 1.22 -16.84 -8.70
CA SER A 199 0.80 -18.12 -9.27
C SER A 199 1.92 -19.16 -9.28
N ASP A 200 1.58 -20.40 -8.94
CA ASP A 200 2.49 -21.55 -8.98
C ASP A 200 2.47 -22.29 -10.35
N ALA A 201 1.82 -21.72 -11.38
CA ALA A 201 1.42 -22.45 -12.59
C ALA A 201 2.55 -23.10 -13.40
N ASN A 202 3.79 -22.60 -13.32
CA ASN A 202 4.88 -23.02 -14.22
C ASN A 202 6.11 -23.64 -13.53
N LEU A 203 6.53 -23.11 -12.37
CA LEU A 203 7.64 -23.65 -11.55
C LEU A 203 7.47 -23.17 -10.11
N SER A 204 8.00 -23.95 -9.16
CA SER A 204 7.99 -23.56 -7.75
C SER A 204 8.98 -22.43 -7.47
N LEU A 205 8.62 -21.51 -6.56
CA LEU A 205 9.55 -20.44 -6.13
C LEU A 205 10.90 -20.95 -5.62
N GLU A 206 10.92 -22.16 -5.07
CA GLU A 206 12.15 -22.80 -4.61
C GLU A 206 13.10 -23.15 -5.76
N GLU A 207 12.60 -23.51 -6.95
CA GLU A 207 13.46 -23.77 -8.10
C GLU A 207 14.18 -22.50 -8.56
N TYR A 208 13.47 -21.37 -8.64
CA TYR A 208 14.10 -20.08 -8.93
C TYR A 208 15.11 -19.69 -7.84
N ARG A 209 14.81 -19.96 -6.57
CA ARG A 209 15.75 -19.72 -5.47
C ARG A 209 17.05 -20.52 -5.65
N GLN A 210 16.96 -21.79 -6.01
CA GLN A 210 18.15 -22.63 -6.24
C GLN A 210 19.01 -22.07 -7.38
N HIS A 211 18.38 -21.59 -8.46
CA HIS A 211 19.10 -20.94 -9.56
C HIS A 211 19.81 -19.64 -9.10
N LEU A 212 19.11 -18.78 -8.36
CA LEU A 212 19.69 -17.55 -7.82
C LEU A 212 20.82 -17.80 -6.82
N LEU A 213 20.73 -18.86 -5.99
CA LEU A 213 21.80 -19.29 -5.09
C LEU A 213 23.02 -19.86 -5.84
N GLY A 214 22.81 -20.39 -7.05
CA GLY A 214 23.86 -20.92 -7.91
C GLY A 214 24.59 -19.85 -8.74
N LEU A 215 24.10 -18.60 -8.77
CA LEU A 215 24.73 -17.52 -9.52
C LEU A 215 26.06 -17.08 -8.87
N ASN A 216 27.03 -16.74 -9.71
CA ASN A 216 28.23 -16.05 -9.28
C ASN A 216 27.91 -14.56 -9.07
N TRP A 217 27.51 -14.17 -7.86
CA TRP A 217 27.15 -12.79 -7.53
C TRP A 217 28.29 -11.77 -7.72
N GLU A 218 29.55 -12.22 -7.85
CA GLU A 218 30.68 -11.33 -8.20
C GLU A 218 30.55 -10.76 -9.63
N GLU A 219 29.85 -11.47 -10.54
CA GLU A 219 29.57 -11.00 -11.90
C GLU A 219 28.40 -10.02 -11.95
N TYR A 220 27.64 -9.90 -10.86
CA TYR A 220 26.47 -9.04 -10.73
C TYR A 220 26.61 -8.11 -9.52
N PRO A 221 27.41 -7.02 -9.63
CA PRO A 221 27.75 -6.13 -8.51
C PRO A 221 26.59 -5.18 -8.14
N ILE A 222 25.43 -5.75 -7.84
CA ILE A 222 24.22 -5.06 -7.39
C ILE A 222 24.28 -4.82 -5.87
N PHE A 223 24.89 -5.75 -5.14
CA PHE A 223 24.92 -5.76 -3.66
C PHE A 223 26.35 -5.77 -3.12
N PHE A 224 26.53 -5.28 -1.89
CA PHE A 224 27.76 -5.49 -1.11
C PHE A 224 27.78 -6.88 -0.47
N GLY A 225 27.95 -7.91 -1.29
CA GLY A 225 28.02 -9.32 -0.88
C GLY A 225 26.92 -10.18 -1.51
N VAL A 226 26.80 -11.42 -1.02
CA VAL A 226 25.78 -12.36 -1.49
C VAL A 226 24.42 -12.00 -0.88
N PRO A 227 23.36 -11.82 -1.69
CA PRO A 227 22.06 -11.44 -1.17
C PRO A 227 21.40 -12.57 -0.37
N THR A 228 20.68 -12.20 0.68
CA THR A 228 19.72 -13.08 1.33
C THR A 228 18.43 -13.11 0.50
N ILE A 229 18.00 -14.32 0.11
CA ILE A 229 16.80 -14.51 -0.72
C ILE A 229 15.61 -14.88 0.18
N GLU A 230 14.63 -13.98 0.22
CA GLU A 230 13.34 -14.12 0.89
C GLU A 230 12.29 -14.58 -0.14
N LEU A 231 11.48 -15.59 0.19
CA LEU A 231 10.43 -16.10 -0.70
C LEU A 231 9.05 -15.63 -0.26
N ILE A 232 8.26 -15.18 -1.21
CA ILE A 232 6.85 -14.82 -1.02
C ILE A 232 5.99 -15.70 -1.94
N PRO A 233 5.57 -16.88 -1.45
CA PRO A 233 4.67 -17.76 -2.18
C PRO A 233 3.28 -17.13 -2.39
N PRO A 234 2.50 -17.65 -3.36
CA PRO A 234 1.20 -17.09 -3.70
C PRO A 234 0.25 -16.94 -2.51
N ASP A 235 0.20 -17.89 -1.58
CA ASP A 235 -0.69 -17.82 -0.42
C ASP A 235 -0.35 -16.65 0.52
N ILE A 236 0.93 -16.32 0.68
CA ILE A 236 1.38 -15.17 1.46
C ILE A 236 1.11 -13.89 0.69
N PHE A 237 1.43 -13.86 -0.61
CA PHE A 237 1.21 -12.68 -1.44
C PHE A 237 -0.28 -12.31 -1.49
N ILE A 238 -1.17 -13.28 -1.73
CA ILE A 238 -2.61 -13.06 -1.74
C ILE A 238 -3.10 -12.52 -0.39
N LYS A 239 -2.60 -13.03 0.74
CA LYS A 239 -2.95 -12.49 2.07
C LYS A 239 -2.54 -11.02 2.21
N ILE A 240 -1.35 -10.65 1.73
CA ILE A 240 -0.89 -9.26 1.69
C ILE A 240 -1.86 -8.41 0.86
N MET A 241 -2.22 -8.88 -0.34
CA MET A 241 -3.15 -8.17 -1.21
C MET A 241 -4.54 -7.99 -0.60
N VAL A 242 -5.10 -9.03 0.03
CA VAL A 242 -6.40 -8.97 0.71
C VAL A 242 -6.36 -7.96 1.86
N GLN A 243 -5.28 -7.94 2.64
CA GLN A 243 -5.11 -6.95 3.71
C GLN A 243 -5.03 -5.54 3.14
N ARG A 244 -4.31 -5.33 2.03
CA ARG A 244 -4.21 -4.02 1.36
C ARG A 244 -5.56 -3.57 0.80
N ALA A 245 -6.34 -4.49 0.21
CA ALA A 245 -7.67 -4.19 -0.29
C ALA A 245 -8.61 -3.76 0.84
N ALA A 246 -8.55 -4.43 1.99
CA ALA A 246 -9.34 -4.05 3.15
C ALA A 246 -8.98 -2.67 3.70
N VAL A 247 -7.69 -2.36 3.83
CA VAL A 247 -7.22 -1.02 4.24
C VAL A 247 -7.71 0.03 3.23
N ALA A 248 -7.57 -0.23 1.94
CA ALA A 248 -7.97 0.72 0.90
C ALA A 248 -9.48 1.01 0.89
N ILE A 249 -10.33 0.03 1.23
CA ILE A 249 -11.78 0.22 1.39
C ILE A 249 -12.11 1.06 2.62
N LEU A 250 -11.40 0.86 3.73
CA LEU A 250 -11.64 1.58 4.99
C LEU A 250 -11.11 3.02 4.95
N ASP A 251 -9.93 3.23 4.37
CA ASP A 251 -9.24 4.53 4.32
C ASP A 251 -9.57 5.34 3.05
N SER A 252 -10.42 4.83 2.15
CA SER A 252 -10.71 5.41 0.82
C SER A 252 -9.48 5.60 -0.09
N GLY A 253 -8.41 4.83 0.13
CA GLY A 253 -7.16 4.88 -0.64
C GLY A 253 -7.18 4.13 -1.99
N LEU A 254 -8.35 3.78 -2.50
CA LEU A 254 -8.51 3.12 -3.80
C LEU A 254 -8.40 4.13 -4.95
N VAL A 255 -7.73 3.75 -6.04
CA VAL A 255 -7.73 4.56 -7.27
C VAL A 255 -9.13 4.46 -7.90
N SER A 256 -9.82 5.60 -8.00
CA SER A 256 -11.19 5.69 -8.51
C SER A 256 -11.26 5.37 -10.01
N LEU A 257 -12.33 4.70 -10.44
CA LEU A 257 -12.59 4.37 -11.84
C LEU A 257 -13.32 5.49 -12.62
N THR A 258 -13.60 6.64 -11.99
CA THR A 258 -14.36 7.74 -12.62
C THR A 258 -13.45 8.73 -13.37
N VAL A 259 -13.81 9.09 -14.60
CA VAL A 259 -13.13 10.14 -15.38
C VAL A 259 -13.89 11.45 -15.18
N GLU A 260 -13.20 12.50 -14.74
CA GLU A 260 -13.66 13.88 -14.98
C GLU A 260 -13.56 14.14 -16.49
N THR A 261 -14.70 14.37 -17.15
CA THR A 261 -14.72 14.80 -18.55
C THR A 261 -14.11 16.20 -18.67
N PRO A 262 -13.01 16.40 -19.44
CA PRO A 262 -12.61 17.74 -19.79
C PRO A 262 -13.57 18.30 -20.86
N VAL A 263 -13.95 19.56 -20.65
CA VAL A 263 -14.72 20.38 -21.58
C VAL A 263 -14.03 20.41 -22.94
N ALA A 264 -14.80 20.17 -23.98
CA ALA A 264 -14.36 20.24 -25.37
C ALA A 264 -13.97 21.68 -25.74
N ASP A 265 -12.77 21.87 -26.29
CA ASP A 265 -12.59 22.79 -27.42
C ASP A 265 -11.33 22.49 -28.25
N ASP A 266 -11.54 22.64 -29.56
CA ASP A 266 -10.66 22.77 -30.72
C ASP A 266 -9.72 21.63 -31.20
N PHE A 267 -10.14 21.02 -32.32
CA PHE A 267 -9.32 20.26 -33.25
C PHE A 267 -8.47 21.19 -34.12
N ALA A 268 -7.14 21.08 -34.09
CA ALA A 268 -6.31 21.28 -35.27
C ALA A 268 -4.87 20.72 -35.16
N LYS A 269 -4.56 19.84 -36.12
CA LYS A 269 -3.26 19.46 -36.70
C LYS A 269 -2.40 18.39 -36.00
N ILE A 270 -2.42 17.23 -36.66
CA ILE A 270 -1.41 16.16 -36.67
C ILE A 270 -0.13 16.69 -37.32
N ASP A 271 1.03 16.44 -36.70
CA ASP A 271 2.26 16.17 -37.45
C ASP A 271 3.10 15.11 -36.70
N GLU A 272 3.59 14.14 -37.46
CA GLU A 272 4.34 12.97 -37.02
C GLU A 272 5.81 13.33 -36.82
N ASN A 273 6.40 12.95 -35.68
CA ASN A 273 7.75 12.37 -35.65
C ASN A 273 8.00 11.69 -34.30
N ALA A 274 8.09 10.36 -34.36
CA ALA A 274 8.44 9.48 -33.26
C ALA A 274 9.97 9.47 -33.05
N GLY A 275 10.36 9.50 -31.78
CA GLY A 275 11.71 9.28 -31.28
C GLY A 275 11.62 8.96 -29.79
N GLU A 276 11.41 7.68 -29.48
CA GLU A 276 11.24 7.12 -28.15
C GLU A 276 12.49 7.31 -27.28
N THR A 277 12.29 7.74 -26.03
CA THR A 277 12.73 7.07 -24.80
C THR A 277 12.20 7.86 -23.60
N ASN A 278 11.19 7.35 -22.90
CA ASN A 278 10.70 7.95 -21.65
C ASN A 278 10.37 6.84 -20.64
N SER A 279 11.25 6.67 -19.66
CA SER A 279 10.96 6.03 -18.38
C SER A 279 10.26 7.09 -17.52
N TYR A 280 8.95 6.94 -17.26
CA TYR A 280 8.20 7.82 -16.37
C TYR A 280 7.30 7.00 -15.46
N PHE A 281 7.57 7.07 -14.15
CA PHE A 281 6.55 6.84 -13.12
C PHE A 281 5.74 8.13 -12.89
N PRO A 282 4.47 8.01 -12.49
CA PRO A 282 3.64 9.14 -12.07
C PRO A 282 4.14 9.71 -10.74
N LYS A 283 4.40 11.02 -10.72
CA LYS A 283 4.60 11.80 -9.49
C LYS A 283 3.28 12.40 -9.08
N SER A 284 2.71 11.95 -7.97
CA SER A 284 1.66 12.69 -7.26
C SER A 284 2.17 13.15 -5.90
N PHE A 285 2.96 14.23 -5.89
CA PHE A 285 3.02 15.23 -4.83
C PHE A 285 3.48 16.53 -5.47
N GLY A 286 2.54 17.43 -5.76
CA GLY A 286 2.81 18.74 -6.33
C GLY A 286 3.14 19.77 -5.25
N ILE A 287 4.33 20.37 -5.33
CA ILE A 287 4.60 21.73 -4.84
C ILE A 287 4.94 22.56 -6.09
N PRO A 288 4.34 23.75 -6.31
CA PRO A 288 4.61 24.56 -7.48
C PRO A 288 5.99 25.22 -7.39
N ILE A 289 6.78 25.14 -8.47
CA ILE A 289 7.97 25.97 -8.67
C ILE A 289 7.63 27.02 -9.74
N ASP A 290 7.86 28.27 -9.36
CA ASP A 290 7.63 29.53 -10.07
C ASP A 290 8.41 29.61 -11.41
N PRO A 291 7.76 29.86 -12.57
CA PRO A 291 8.41 29.90 -13.87
C PRO A 291 8.90 31.30 -14.24
N HIS A 292 9.79 31.89 -13.44
CA HIS A 292 10.55 33.07 -13.87
C HIS A 292 12.01 32.99 -13.44
N ARG A 293 12.84 32.30 -14.24
CA ARG A 293 14.27 32.62 -14.31
C ARG A 293 14.87 32.29 -15.67
N ASN A 294 15.01 33.33 -16.49
CA ASN A 294 15.81 33.34 -17.71
C ASN A 294 17.28 33.00 -17.40
N VAL A 295 17.85 32.07 -18.17
CA VAL A 295 19.30 32.03 -18.44
C VAL A 295 19.53 31.73 -19.92
N GLU A 296 20.27 32.63 -20.57
CA GLU A 296 20.67 32.62 -21.98
C GLU A 296 21.59 31.44 -22.37
N PRO A 297 21.65 31.08 -23.66
CA PRO A 297 22.42 29.95 -24.17
C PRO A 297 23.88 30.33 -24.46
N SER A 298 24.84 29.53 -23.98
CA SER A 298 26.26 29.64 -24.35
C SER A 298 26.78 28.36 -25.00
N GLN A 299 26.76 28.37 -26.33
CA GLN A 299 27.77 27.87 -27.28
C GLN A 299 28.46 26.51 -27.03
N LEU A 300 28.11 25.54 -27.89
CA LEU A 300 29.00 24.45 -28.30
C LEU A 300 30.14 24.99 -29.19
N PRO A 301 31.37 24.48 -29.04
CA PRO A 301 32.30 24.37 -30.15
C PRO A 301 32.18 23.01 -30.81
N SER A 302 31.78 23.05 -32.08
CA SER A 302 32.01 22.02 -33.09
C SER A 302 33.50 21.78 -33.31
N PHE A 303 33.93 20.53 -33.47
CA PHE A 303 35.07 20.21 -34.32
C PHE A 303 34.87 18.92 -35.11
N GLU A 304 35.34 19.02 -36.35
CA GLU A 304 35.10 18.19 -37.51
C GLU A 304 35.77 16.82 -37.46
N SER A 305 35.16 15.94 -38.25
CA SER A 305 35.73 14.71 -38.77
C SER A 305 37.13 14.88 -39.36
N SER A 306 38.07 14.07 -38.88
CA SER A 306 39.14 13.56 -39.74
C SER A 306 39.28 12.05 -39.53
N SER A 307 39.05 11.33 -40.61
CA SER A 307 39.31 9.92 -40.77
C SER A 307 40.81 9.67 -40.74
N ASP A 308 41.26 8.82 -39.81
CA ASP A 308 42.47 8.04 -40.06
C ASP A 308 42.36 6.63 -39.47
N ARG A 309 42.48 5.65 -40.37
CA ARG A 309 42.47 4.22 -40.08
C ARG A 309 43.71 3.84 -39.29
N ARG A 310 43.53 3.34 -38.06
CA ARG A 310 44.35 2.22 -37.54
C ARG A 310 43.50 1.24 -36.75
N GLN A 311 43.37 0.04 -37.31
CA GLN A 311 42.86 -1.14 -36.64
C GLN A 311 43.86 -1.61 -35.58
N LEU A 312 43.40 -1.83 -34.35
CA LEU A 312 44.03 -2.74 -33.41
C LEU A 312 42.94 -3.60 -32.74
N ARG A 313 43.14 -4.90 -32.84
CA ARG A 313 42.34 -5.98 -32.25
C ARG A 313 42.63 -6.14 -30.74
N PRO A 314 41.73 -6.83 -30.00
CA PRO A 314 41.69 -6.81 -28.54
C PRO A 314 42.69 -7.76 -27.88
N THR A 315 43.14 -7.39 -26.69
CA THR A 315 43.90 -8.23 -25.78
C THR A 315 42.96 -8.71 -24.68
N SER A 316 42.57 -9.98 -24.74
CA SER A 316 41.90 -10.70 -23.65
C SER A 316 42.96 -11.32 -22.73
N SER A 317 42.97 -10.91 -21.47
CA SER A 317 43.67 -11.63 -20.40
C SER A 317 42.62 -12.08 -19.39
N GLY A 318 42.01 -13.23 -19.68
CA GLY A 318 41.30 -14.03 -18.68
C GLY A 318 42.30 -15.03 -18.09
N VAL A 319 42.58 -14.89 -16.80
CA VAL A 319 43.14 -15.97 -15.97
C VAL A 319 41.99 -16.47 -15.12
N GLN A 320 41.53 -17.70 -15.40
CA GLN A 320 40.96 -18.55 -14.37
C GLN A 320 41.83 -19.80 -14.25
N LEU A 321 42.30 -19.99 -13.03
CA LEU A 321 42.76 -21.25 -12.50
C LEU A 321 41.53 -22.14 -12.31
N ASN A 322 41.56 -23.33 -12.91
CA ASN A 322 40.87 -24.47 -12.31
C ASN A 322 41.71 -25.73 -12.52
N GLY A 323 42.23 -26.24 -11.42
CA GLY A 323 42.94 -27.51 -11.35
C GLY A 323 41.98 -28.60 -10.86
N SER A 324 41.80 -29.64 -11.67
CA SER A 324 41.46 -30.96 -11.15
C SER A 324 42.12 -32.04 -12.00
N PHE A 325 42.97 -32.81 -11.31
CA PHE A 325 43.18 -34.24 -11.42
C PHE A 325 42.72 -34.97 -12.69
N ARG A 326 43.67 -35.60 -13.40
CA ARG A 326 43.79 -37.08 -13.49
C ARG A 326 44.82 -37.54 -14.56
N SER A 327 45.84 -38.22 -14.05
CA SER A 327 46.40 -39.52 -14.47
C SER A 327 46.72 -39.87 -15.95
N LYS A 328 47.83 -40.65 -16.06
CA LYS A 328 48.28 -41.58 -17.12
C LYS A 328 49.11 -40.92 -18.23
N VAL A 329 50.43 -41.11 -18.23
CA VAL A 329 51.17 -42.32 -18.68
C VAL A 329 50.77 -42.74 -20.09
N ALA A 330 51.63 -42.40 -21.05
CA ALA A 330 52.33 -43.34 -21.93
C ALA A 330 52.64 -42.70 -23.28
N GLY A 331 53.91 -42.82 -23.67
CA GLY A 331 54.29 -43.03 -25.07
C GLY A 331 54.15 -41.84 -26.00
N LEU A 332 55.28 -41.26 -26.37
CA LEU A 332 55.70 -41.25 -27.77
C LEU A 332 57.11 -40.68 -27.88
N LEU A 333 58.06 -41.62 -28.00
CA LEU A 333 59.32 -41.41 -28.69
C LEU A 333 59.03 -41.02 -30.14
N GLY A 334 59.71 -39.98 -30.64
CA GLY A 334 59.59 -39.61 -32.05
C GLY A 334 60.44 -38.42 -32.46
N SER A 335 61.75 -38.66 -32.57
CA SER A 335 62.62 -38.12 -33.64
C SER A 335 62.44 -36.66 -34.07
N MET A 336 63.44 -35.81 -33.82
CA MET A 336 64.09 -35.09 -34.92
C MET A 336 65.46 -34.52 -34.57
N LYS A 337 66.32 -34.57 -35.59
CA LYS A 337 67.77 -34.40 -35.57
C LYS A 337 68.23 -32.93 -35.58
N SER A 338 69.34 -32.73 -34.88
CA SER A 338 70.53 -31.92 -35.23
C SER A 338 70.38 -30.44 -35.62
N ARG A 339 71.00 -29.57 -34.81
CA ARG A 339 72.13 -28.74 -35.25
C ARG A 339 72.96 -28.26 -34.04
N PRO A 340 74.30 -28.25 -34.13
CA PRO A 340 75.18 -27.92 -33.01
C PRO A 340 75.45 -26.41 -32.99
N VAL A 341 75.44 -25.82 -31.80
CA VAL A 341 76.15 -24.56 -31.54
C VAL A 341 77.00 -24.78 -30.30
N ASP A 342 78.30 -24.73 -30.55
CA ASP A 342 79.40 -24.76 -29.61
C ASP A 342 79.23 -23.64 -28.58
N ARG A 343 79.09 -23.99 -27.30
CA ARG A 343 79.39 -23.08 -26.20
C ARG A 343 80.03 -23.88 -25.07
N GLN A 344 81.36 -23.87 -25.09
CA GLN A 344 82.21 -24.41 -24.04
C GLN A 344 81.94 -23.66 -22.73
N LEU A 345 81.46 -24.37 -21.71
CA LEU A 345 81.55 -24.00 -20.31
C LEU A 345 82.25 -25.16 -19.58
N PRO A 346 83.25 -24.89 -18.71
CA PRO A 346 84.01 -25.94 -18.06
C PRO A 346 83.21 -26.50 -16.87
N PHE A 347 82.51 -27.62 -17.07
CA PHE A 347 81.97 -28.39 -15.95
C PHE A 347 83.04 -29.38 -15.47
N GLN A 348 83.65 -29.09 -14.33
CA GLN A 348 84.42 -30.07 -13.58
C GLN A 348 83.47 -31.16 -13.05
N THR A 349 83.72 -32.41 -13.43
CA THR A 349 83.01 -33.56 -12.87
C THR A 349 83.55 -33.88 -11.47
N PRO A 350 82.70 -33.96 -10.43
CA PRO A 350 83.12 -34.59 -9.19
C PRO A 350 83.21 -36.10 -9.40
N LYS A 351 84.35 -36.68 -8.97
CA LYS A 351 84.63 -38.12 -8.99
C LYS A 351 83.51 -38.93 -8.28
N PRO A 352 83.20 -40.15 -8.72
CA PRO A 352 82.20 -40.99 -8.05
C PRO A 352 82.68 -41.35 -6.63
N LYS A 353 81.95 -40.87 -5.61
CA LYS A 353 82.19 -41.24 -4.21
C LYS A 353 81.63 -42.65 -3.96
N GLN A 354 82.46 -43.46 -3.30
CA GLN A 354 82.18 -44.81 -2.80
C GLN A 354 80.78 -44.97 -2.22
N LYS A 355 80.09 -46.05 -2.61
CA LYS A 355 78.88 -46.54 -1.92
C LYS A 355 79.26 -46.94 -0.49
N TYR A 356 78.88 -46.11 0.48
CA TYR A 356 78.92 -46.43 1.89
C TYR A 356 77.69 -47.29 2.25
N HIS A 357 77.92 -48.54 2.65
CA HIS A 357 76.89 -49.33 3.33
C HIS A 357 76.84 -48.87 4.80
N PRO A 358 75.72 -48.30 5.29
CA PRO A 358 75.62 -47.91 6.68
C PRO A 358 75.75 -49.16 7.56
N LYS A 359 76.60 -49.09 8.59
CA LYS A 359 76.74 -50.18 9.58
C LYS A 359 75.37 -50.43 10.24
N PRO A 360 74.97 -51.68 10.51
CA PRO A 360 73.63 -52.02 11.03
C PRO A 360 73.27 -51.28 12.33
N PHE A 361 74.27 -50.94 13.14
CA PHE A 361 74.10 -50.15 14.37
C PHE A 361 73.62 -48.71 14.15
N VAL A 362 73.94 -48.09 13.01
CA VAL A 362 73.48 -46.73 12.67
C VAL A 362 72.00 -46.75 12.31
N VAL A 363 71.56 -47.76 11.56
CA VAL A 363 70.14 -47.94 11.21
C VAL A 363 69.32 -48.24 12.47
N LEU A 364 69.84 -49.09 13.36
CA LEU A 364 69.19 -49.42 14.63
C LEU A 364 69.05 -48.20 15.56
N GLY A 365 70.11 -47.38 15.67
CA GLY A 365 70.07 -46.13 16.44
C GLY A 365 69.09 -45.10 15.88
N LEU A 366 68.96 -45.03 14.55
CA LEU A 366 68.03 -44.12 13.87
C LEU A 366 66.57 -44.56 14.09
N VAL A 367 66.28 -45.86 14.00
CA VAL A 367 64.96 -46.43 14.28
C VAL A 367 64.56 -46.22 15.74
N LEU A 368 65.48 -46.47 16.68
CA LEU A 368 65.23 -46.21 18.11
C LEU A 368 65.03 -44.71 18.39
N GLY A 369 65.81 -43.83 17.75
CA GLY A 369 65.67 -42.39 17.87
C GLY A 369 64.30 -41.89 17.38
N ILE A 370 63.82 -42.38 16.24
CA ILE A 370 62.47 -42.07 15.72
C ILE A 370 61.39 -42.57 16.69
N LEU A 371 61.55 -43.76 17.26
CA LEU A 371 60.59 -44.33 18.18
C LEU A 371 60.50 -43.52 19.48
N VAL A 372 61.63 -43.12 20.06
CA VAL A 372 61.68 -42.24 21.23
C VAL A 372 61.08 -40.88 20.91
N TRP A 373 61.41 -40.29 19.74
CA TRP A 373 60.85 -39.01 19.32
C TRP A 373 59.33 -39.10 19.11
N GLY A 374 58.83 -40.21 18.57
CA GLY A 374 57.40 -40.49 18.43
C GLY A 374 56.69 -40.58 19.78
N ILE A 375 57.28 -41.21 20.78
CA ILE A 375 56.72 -41.28 22.15
C ILE A 375 56.71 -39.89 22.79
N VAL A 376 57.79 -39.12 22.67
CA VAL A 376 57.87 -37.75 23.21
C VAL A 376 56.87 -36.83 22.52
N ALA A 377 56.76 -36.91 21.19
CA ALA A 377 55.79 -36.15 20.41
C ALA A 377 54.36 -36.54 20.76
N TRP A 378 54.06 -37.84 20.92
CA TRP A 378 52.74 -38.33 21.33
C TRP A 378 52.38 -37.87 22.74
N TRP A 379 53.31 -37.95 23.69
CA TRP A 379 53.13 -37.46 25.06
C TRP A 379 52.93 -35.94 25.09
N TRP A 380 53.72 -35.18 24.34
CA TRP A 380 53.56 -33.73 24.20
C TRP A 380 52.21 -33.35 23.57
N LEU A 381 51.77 -34.06 22.53
CA LEU A 381 50.47 -33.87 21.88
C LEU A 381 49.31 -34.17 22.82
N MET A 382 49.38 -35.29 23.53
CA MET A 382 48.39 -35.67 24.53
C MET A 382 48.31 -34.65 25.66
N ASN A 383 49.42 -33.96 25.97
CA ASN A 383 49.47 -32.96 27.03
C ASN A 383 49.13 -31.52 26.60
N ASN A 384 49.10 -31.20 25.30
CA ASN A 384 48.85 -29.84 24.79
C ASN A 384 47.59 -29.69 23.92
N THR A 385 46.80 -30.75 23.74
CA THR A 385 45.55 -30.67 22.97
C THR A 385 44.46 -29.99 23.81
N GLN A 386 43.84 -28.93 23.26
CA GLN A 386 42.67 -28.24 23.81
C GLN A 386 41.42 -28.52 22.96
N VAL A 387 40.26 -28.50 23.60
CA VAL A 387 38.95 -28.71 22.96
C VAL A 387 38.13 -27.44 23.16
N ILE A 388 37.64 -26.88 22.07
CA ILE A 388 36.70 -25.76 22.07
C ILE A 388 35.35 -26.33 21.65
N VAL A 389 34.35 -26.20 22.53
CA VAL A 389 32.95 -26.55 22.26
C VAL A 389 32.17 -25.25 22.12
N GLU A 390 31.71 -24.98 20.92
CA GLU A 390 30.87 -23.82 20.60
C GLU A 390 29.42 -24.25 20.73
N ILE A 391 28.65 -23.58 21.59
CA ILE A 391 27.25 -23.94 21.88
C ILE A 391 26.36 -22.77 21.48
N VAL A 392 25.39 -23.03 20.60
CA VAL A 392 24.31 -22.09 20.26
C VAL A 392 23.11 -22.41 21.15
N ARG A 393 22.65 -21.42 21.92
CA ARG A 393 21.53 -21.54 22.86
C ARG A 393 20.19 -21.64 22.13
N GLN A 394 19.26 -22.44 22.64
CA GLN A 394 17.90 -22.51 22.09
C GLN A 394 17.05 -21.34 22.59
N ALA A 395 16.95 -20.29 21.78
CA ALA A 395 16.14 -19.11 22.07
C ALA A 395 14.64 -19.44 22.10
N LYS A 396 13.94 -18.89 23.10
CA LYS A 396 12.47 -18.94 23.19
C LYS A 396 11.91 -17.54 22.91
N PRO A 397 11.00 -17.37 21.93
CA PRO A 397 10.37 -16.07 21.70
C PRO A 397 9.43 -15.71 22.86
N ILE A 398 9.47 -14.46 23.29
CA ILE A 398 8.55 -13.85 24.25
C ILE A 398 7.91 -12.63 23.58
N THR A 399 6.58 -12.63 23.53
CA THR A 399 5.78 -11.52 23.02
C THR A 399 4.84 -11.07 24.12
N THR A 400 4.92 -9.79 24.51
CA THR A 400 4.08 -9.20 25.55
C THR A 400 3.46 -7.91 25.06
N GLU A 401 2.16 -7.72 25.31
CA GLU A 401 1.45 -6.48 25.01
C GLU A 401 1.22 -5.69 26.30
N ILE A 402 1.58 -4.40 26.29
CA ILE A 402 1.32 -3.49 27.41
C ILE A 402 0.56 -2.25 26.94
N THR A 403 -0.35 -1.78 27.78
CA THR A 403 -0.96 -0.46 27.64
C THR A 403 -0.25 0.51 28.57
N ALA A 404 0.43 1.50 28.01
CA ALA A 404 1.10 2.55 28.77
C ALA A 404 0.30 3.85 28.69
N THR A 405 0.09 4.49 29.84
CA THR A 405 -0.54 5.83 29.92
C THR A 405 0.55 6.90 29.76
N LEU A 406 0.29 7.89 28.92
CA LEU A 406 1.20 8.98 28.61
C LEU A 406 1.21 9.97 29.78
N GLY A 407 2.39 10.31 30.27
CA GLY A 407 2.56 11.18 31.43
C GLY A 407 3.90 11.91 31.42
N THR A 408 4.24 12.61 32.50
CA THR A 408 5.48 13.39 32.59
C THR A 408 6.69 12.56 33.05
N LYS A 409 6.48 11.31 33.51
CA LYS A 409 7.53 10.41 34.00
C LYS A 409 7.22 8.95 33.66
N THR A 410 8.27 8.21 33.32
CA THR A 410 8.21 6.75 33.09
C THR A 410 8.22 6.02 34.43
N ALA A 411 7.13 5.34 34.78
CA ALA A 411 6.98 4.63 36.05
C ALA A 411 6.01 3.46 35.97
N GLN A 412 6.18 2.49 36.86
CA GLN A 412 5.16 1.48 37.14
C GLN A 412 4.25 2.03 38.24
N THR A 413 2.96 2.12 37.97
CA THR A 413 1.93 2.61 38.91
C THR A 413 1.02 1.45 39.31
N ALA A 414 0.30 1.57 40.42
CA ALA A 414 -0.66 0.56 40.88
C ALA A 414 -1.75 0.19 39.84
N THR A 415 -1.95 1.03 38.81
CA THR A 415 -2.96 0.87 37.75
C THR A 415 -2.39 0.55 36.36
N GLY A 416 -1.08 0.33 36.23
CA GLY A 416 -0.42 0.04 34.94
C GLY A 416 0.92 0.74 34.74
N TYR A 417 1.32 0.94 33.51
CA TYR A 417 2.59 1.56 33.13
C TYR A 417 2.38 3.00 32.66
N THR A 418 3.32 3.90 32.98
CA THR A 418 3.35 5.27 32.41
C THR A 418 4.59 5.48 31.55
N LEU A 419 4.43 6.17 30.42
CA LEU A 419 5.53 6.57 29.54
C LEU A 419 5.74 8.10 29.62
N ALA A 420 6.99 8.54 29.77
CA ALA A 420 7.32 9.96 29.74
C ALA A 420 7.05 10.57 28.35
N THR A 421 6.40 11.74 28.34
CA THR A 421 6.05 12.49 27.15
C THR A 421 6.27 13.98 27.32
N THR A 422 6.56 14.67 26.22
CA THR A 422 6.67 16.12 26.15
C THR A 422 5.62 16.68 25.20
N PRO A 423 4.76 17.63 25.62
CA PRO A 423 3.77 18.22 24.73
C PRO A 423 4.42 19.15 23.71
N LEU A 424 4.04 19.02 22.44
CA LEU A 424 4.38 19.92 21.34
C LEU A 424 3.10 20.47 20.71
N SER A 425 3.04 21.78 20.50
CA SER A 425 1.96 22.45 19.79
C SER A 425 2.46 23.05 18.47
N LEU A 426 1.71 22.81 17.39
CA LEU A 426 1.93 23.36 16.06
C LEU A 426 0.79 24.31 15.70
N THR A 427 1.12 25.39 14.99
CA THR A 427 0.14 26.30 14.38
C THR A 427 0.17 26.06 12.88
N ILE A 428 -1.00 25.86 12.28
CA ILE A 428 -1.18 25.55 10.85
C ILE A 428 -2.21 26.52 10.29
N ASP A 429 -1.85 27.16 9.18
CA ASP A 429 -2.72 28.07 8.43
C ASP A 429 -3.20 27.36 7.16
N GLN A 430 -4.50 27.30 6.97
CA GLN A 430 -5.12 26.45 5.96
C GLN A 430 -6.30 27.17 5.30
N SER A 431 -6.46 26.97 3.99
CA SER A 431 -7.43 27.67 3.15
C SER A 431 -8.03 26.68 2.14
N ILE A 432 -9.30 26.30 2.31
CA ILE A 432 -10.02 25.42 1.38
C ILE A 432 -11.18 26.17 0.73
N SER A 433 -11.40 25.89 -0.56
CA SER A 433 -12.56 26.33 -1.32
C SER A 433 -13.36 25.14 -1.82
N GLN A 434 -14.69 25.24 -1.78
CA GLN A 434 -15.63 24.22 -2.27
C GLN A 434 -16.75 24.88 -3.07
N GLN A 435 -17.25 24.20 -4.11
CA GLN A 435 -18.45 24.62 -4.85
C GLN A 435 -19.70 24.47 -3.98
N THR A 436 -20.65 25.39 -4.12
CA THR A 436 -21.94 25.35 -3.42
C THR A 436 -22.91 24.39 -4.10
N THR A 437 -23.78 23.75 -3.33
CA THR A 437 -24.77 22.78 -3.84
C THR A 437 -26.21 23.23 -3.65
N GLY A 438 -26.43 24.30 -2.88
CA GLY A 438 -27.75 24.89 -2.73
C GLY A 438 -28.19 25.55 -4.04
N ILE A 439 -29.45 25.37 -4.39
CA ILE A 439 -30.09 26.05 -5.52
C ILE A 439 -31.26 26.86 -4.97
N LYS A 440 -31.36 28.11 -5.38
CA LYS A 440 -32.48 28.99 -5.07
C LYS A 440 -33.07 29.53 -6.36
N GLU A 441 -34.37 29.39 -6.52
CA GLU A 441 -35.09 29.98 -7.64
C GLU A 441 -35.41 31.44 -7.32
N ILE A 442 -35.00 32.35 -8.20
CA ILE A 442 -35.30 33.78 -8.13
C ILE A 442 -35.99 34.20 -9.43
N GLY A 443 -36.91 35.15 -9.36
CA GLY A 443 -37.66 35.54 -10.54
C GLY A 443 -38.68 36.63 -10.29
N GLU A 444 -39.42 37.00 -11.33
CA GLU A 444 -40.54 37.92 -11.27
C GLU A 444 -41.86 37.14 -11.41
N VAL A 445 -42.90 37.55 -10.65
CA VAL A 445 -44.24 36.96 -10.75
C VAL A 445 -45.03 37.60 -11.88
N ALA A 446 -45.80 36.79 -12.60
CA ALA A 446 -46.67 37.29 -13.65
C ALA A 446 -47.83 38.12 -13.07
N LYS A 447 -48.10 39.29 -13.66
CA LYS A 447 -49.20 40.17 -13.26
C LYS A 447 -50.23 40.26 -14.38
N GLY A 448 -51.49 40.27 -14.02
CA GLY A 448 -52.59 40.35 -14.98
C GLY A 448 -53.89 40.85 -14.36
N ARG A 449 -54.93 40.85 -15.19
CA ARG A 449 -56.28 41.24 -14.79
C ARG A 449 -57.28 40.20 -15.22
N THR A 450 -58.23 39.91 -14.33
CA THR A 450 -59.31 38.95 -14.58
C THR A 450 -60.66 39.64 -14.44
N ILE A 451 -61.64 39.16 -15.21
CA ILE A 451 -63.05 39.47 -14.99
C ILE A 451 -63.63 38.30 -14.21
N ILE A 452 -64.18 38.59 -13.05
CA ILE A 452 -64.85 37.60 -12.21
C ILE A 452 -66.36 37.78 -12.38
N TYR A 453 -67.03 36.66 -12.65
CA TYR A 453 -68.47 36.57 -12.85
C TYR A 453 -69.13 35.92 -11.64
N ASN A 454 -70.26 36.49 -11.24
CA ASN A 454 -71.14 35.94 -10.23
C ASN A 454 -72.46 35.54 -10.90
N GLU A 455 -72.74 34.24 -10.89
CA GLU A 455 -73.96 33.67 -11.44
C GLU A 455 -75.06 33.50 -10.37
N THR A 456 -74.80 33.89 -9.13
CA THR A 456 -75.76 33.81 -8.02
C THR A 456 -76.58 35.09 -7.89
N GLU A 457 -77.79 34.99 -7.35
CA GLU A 457 -78.70 36.12 -7.07
C GLU A 457 -78.35 36.86 -5.77
N SER A 458 -77.12 36.71 -5.27
CA SER A 458 -76.64 37.37 -4.05
C SER A 458 -75.28 38.02 -4.26
N GLN A 459 -75.11 39.22 -3.72
CA GLN A 459 -73.81 39.91 -3.69
C GLN A 459 -72.80 39.14 -2.84
N LYS A 460 -71.55 39.04 -3.29
CA LYS A 460 -70.46 38.35 -2.58
C LYS A 460 -69.19 39.18 -2.61
N THR A 461 -68.54 39.35 -1.46
CA THR A 461 -67.21 39.95 -1.38
C THR A 461 -66.16 38.83 -1.33
N LEU A 462 -65.15 38.94 -2.19
CA LEU A 462 -63.93 38.15 -2.18
C LEU A 462 -62.82 39.00 -1.55
N GLU A 463 -62.13 38.44 -0.58
CA GLU A 463 -61.02 39.13 0.10
C GLU A 463 -59.73 39.03 -0.73
N ALA A 464 -58.85 40.02 -0.59
CA ALA A 464 -57.48 39.95 -1.08
C ALA A 464 -56.80 38.70 -0.52
N GLY A 465 -56.08 37.96 -1.35
CA GLY A 465 -55.59 36.62 -0.98
C GLY A 465 -56.43 35.46 -1.52
N THR A 466 -57.61 35.71 -2.12
CA THR A 466 -58.40 34.64 -2.74
C THR A 466 -57.63 34.00 -3.90
N ILE A 467 -57.49 32.67 -3.88
CA ILE A 467 -56.75 31.90 -4.89
C ILE A 467 -57.63 31.66 -6.13
N LEU A 468 -57.05 31.89 -7.29
CA LEU A 468 -57.59 31.60 -8.62
C LEU A 468 -56.70 30.53 -9.26
N THR A 469 -57.27 29.43 -9.73
CA THR A 469 -56.48 28.32 -10.29
C THR A 469 -56.73 28.11 -11.78
N LEU A 470 -55.66 27.86 -12.52
CA LEU A 470 -55.68 27.38 -13.90
C LEU A 470 -54.79 26.15 -13.96
N ASP A 471 -55.39 24.97 -14.15
CA ASP A 471 -54.69 23.69 -14.11
C ASP A 471 -53.88 23.50 -12.80
N ASN A 472 -52.56 23.65 -12.85
CA ASN A 472 -51.67 23.58 -11.68
C ASN A 472 -51.11 24.95 -11.23
N LEU A 473 -51.52 26.05 -11.87
CA LEU A 473 -51.04 27.40 -11.60
C LEU A 473 -51.98 28.10 -10.63
N GLU A 474 -51.40 28.71 -9.60
CA GLU A 474 -52.13 29.47 -8.59
C GLU A 474 -51.87 30.97 -8.76
N PHE A 475 -52.94 31.75 -8.69
CA PHE A 475 -52.91 33.20 -8.75
C PHE A 475 -53.70 33.79 -7.57
N ILE A 476 -53.32 34.96 -7.08
CA ILE A 476 -53.90 35.59 -5.90
C ILE A 476 -54.52 36.94 -6.26
N LEU A 477 -55.70 37.24 -5.71
CA LEU A 477 -56.28 38.58 -5.76
C LEU A 477 -55.46 39.59 -4.95
N VAL A 478 -55.13 40.72 -5.57
CA VAL A 478 -54.36 41.80 -4.93
C VAL A 478 -55.22 42.63 -3.97
N ASN A 479 -56.50 42.82 -4.27
CA ASN A 479 -57.41 43.71 -3.54
C ASN A 479 -58.75 43.01 -3.25
N ASP A 480 -59.51 43.51 -2.26
CA ASP A 480 -60.87 43.04 -2.00
C ASP A 480 -61.80 43.43 -3.15
N VAL A 481 -62.60 42.48 -3.63
CA VAL A 481 -63.49 42.67 -4.78
C VAL A 481 -64.91 42.25 -4.41
N THR A 482 -65.86 43.17 -4.60
CA THR A 482 -67.27 42.92 -4.31
C THR A 482 -68.05 42.65 -5.59
N LEU A 483 -68.46 41.40 -5.78
CA LEU A 483 -69.20 40.91 -6.94
C LEU A 483 -70.70 41.27 -6.83
N PRO A 484 -71.27 42.01 -7.80
CA PRO A 484 -72.70 42.25 -7.87
C PRO A 484 -73.49 40.96 -8.15
N GLU A 485 -74.78 40.94 -7.81
CA GLU A 485 -75.68 39.82 -8.06
C GLU A 485 -76.05 39.67 -9.55
N ALA A 486 -76.41 38.45 -9.97
CA ALA A 486 -76.96 38.18 -11.30
C ALA A 486 -78.41 38.65 -11.39
N ILE A 487 -78.76 39.34 -12.48
CA ILE A 487 -80.10 39.87 -12.72
C ILE A 487 -80.81 38.98 -13.74
N VAL A 488 -81.96 38.41 -13.36
CA VAL A 488 -82.84 37.66 -14.25
C VAL A 488 -83.95 38.58 -14.75
N ILE A 489 -83.99 38.81 -16.07
CA ILE A 489 -85.04 39.60 -16.72
C ILE A 489 -85.89 38.64 -17.56
N GLU A 490 -87.20 38.57 -17.32
CA GLU A 490 -88.14 37.91 -18.23
C GLU A 490 -88.36 38.81 -19.45
N VAL A 491 -88.00 38.33 -20.64
CA VAL A 491 -88.24 39.03 -21.91
C VAL A 491 -89.25 38.22 -22.73
N ASP A 492 -90.40 38.82 -23.03
CA ASP A 492 -91.38 38.29 -23.98
C ASP A 492 -90.92 38.64 -25.41
N GLU A 493 -90.25 37.69 -26.07
CA GLU A 493 -90.05 37.75 -27.52
C GLU A 493 -90.96 36.69 -28.18
N ASN A 494 -91.94 37.15 -28.98
CA ASN A 494 -92.87 36.30 -29.73
C ASN A 494 -93.75 35.34 -28.91
N GLY A 495 -94.08 35.67 -27.65
CA GLY A 495 -95.05 34.91 -26.86
C GLY A 495 -94.50 33.67 -26.16
N ASP A 496 -93.18 33.44 -26.23
CA ASP A 496 -92.45 32.54 -25.35
C ASP A 496 -91.71 33.37 -24.28
N LYS A 497 -91.96 33.06 -23.00
CA LYS A 497 -91.25 33.67 -21.88
C LYS A 497 -89.81 33.17 -21.84
N ILE A 498 -88.86 33.98 -22.32
CA ILE A 498 -87.43 33.65 -22.25
C ILE A 498 -86.83 34.38 -21.05
N GLN A 499 -86.30 33.63 -20.09
CA GLN A 499 -85.53 34.20 -18.99
C GLN A 499 -84.12 34.55 -19.48
N LYS A 500 -83.79 35.85 -19.51
CA LYS A 500 -82.45 36.32 -19.83
C LYS A 500 -81.71 36.64 -18.53
N LYS A 501 -80.82 35.75 -18.12
CA LYS A 501 -79.94 35.92 -16.96
C LYS A 501 -78.69 36.70 -17.37
N THR A 502 -78.48 37.87 -16.77
CA THR A 502 -77.26 38.68 -16.95
C THR A 502 -76.40 38.53 -15.70
N PHE A 503 -75.21 37.96 -15.83
CA PHE A 503 -74.31 37.73 -14.70
C PHE A 503 -73.70 39.04 -14.17
N GLY A 504 -73.51 39.11 -12.86
CA GLY A 504 -72.72 40.17 -12.25
C GLY A 504 -71.26 40.03 -12.67
N LYS A 505 -70.59 41.11 -13.06
CA LYS A 505 -69.18 41.10 -13.50
C LYS A 505 -68.38 42.22 -12.88
N ILE A 506 -67.13 41.95 -12.54
CA ILE A 506 -66.17 42.94 -12.04
C ILE A 506 -64.75 42.59 -12.49
N GLU A 507 -63.92 43.62 -12.71
CA GLU A 507 -62.50 43.45 -13.01
C GLU A 507 -61.68 43.43 -11.71
N ALA A 508 -60.74 42.50 -11.62
CA ALA A 508 -59.85 42.30 -10.47
C ALA A 508 -58.39 42.14 -10.94
N ASP A 509 -57.47 42.81 -10.26
CA ASP A 509 -56.03 42.64 -10.49
C ASP A 509 -55.51 41.41 -9.73
N VAL A 510 -54.64 40.63 -10.39
CA VAL A 510 -54.24 39.30 -9.96
C VAL A 510 -52.73 39.13 -10.19
N GLU A 511 -52.05 38.48 -9.23
CA GLU A 511 -50.62 38.15 -9.29
C GLU A 511 -50.40 36.64 -9.14
N ALA A 512 -49.44 36.07 -9.87
CA ALA A 512 -49.08 34.66 -9.75
C ALA A 512 -48.36 34.35 -8.43
N VAL A 513 -48.54 33.13 -7.91
CA VAL A 513 -47.85 32.66 -6.70
C VAL A 513 -46.44 32.17 -7.01
N ALA A 514 -46.28 31.46 -8.12
CA ALA A 514 -45.00 30.92 -8.56
C ALA A 514 -44.29 31.89 -9.53
N PHE A 515 -42.96 31.97 -9.40
CA PHE A 515 -42.09 32.58 -10.41
C PHE A 515 -42.11 31.74 -11.70
N GLY A 516 -41.77 32.36 -12.83
CA GLY A 516 -41.59 31.64 -14.10
C GLY A 516 -42.52 32.08 -15.23
N GLU A 517 -42.10 31.73 -16.44
CA GLU A 517 -42.83 32.05 -17.68
C GLU A 517 -44.14 31.26 -17.80
N ASP A 518 -44.24 30.12 -17.13
CA ASP A 518 -45.44 29.28 -17.11
C ASP A 518 -46.66 30.02 -16.53
N SER A 519 -46.44 31.01 -15.66
CA SER A 519 -47.47 31.87 -15.10
C SER A 519 -47.96 32.96 -16.07
N ASN A 520 -47.34 33.11 -17.26
CA ASN A 520 -47.75 34.07 -18.29
C ASN A 520 -48.90 33.49 -19.14
N ILE A 521 -50.12 33.55 -18.60
CA ILE A 521 -51.32 33.04 -19.25
C ILE A 521 -51.88 34.00 -20.31
N ALA A 522 -52.43 33.45 -21.39
CA ALA A 522 -53.08 34.23 -22.44
C ALA A 522 -54.43 34.80 -21.98
N LYS A 523 -54.84 35.90 -22.62
CA LYS A 523 -56.17 36.47 -22.52
C LYS A 523 -57.24 35.41 -22.84
N ASP A 524 -58.40 35.56 -22.20
CA ASP A 524 -59.56 34.68 -22.31
C ASP A 524 -59.39 33.28 -21.68
N SER A 525 -58.29 33.06 -20.94
CA SER A 525 -58.09 31.86 -20.11
C SER A 525 -59.10 31.81 -18.96
N LYS A 526 -59.73 30.65 -18.76
CA LYS A 526 -60.76 30.46 -17.72
C LYS A 526 -60.13 29.97 -16.42
N LEU A 527 -60.31 30.74 -15.36
CA LEU A 527 -59.78 30.48 -14.03
C LEU A 527 -60.90 30.02 -13.09
N LEU A 528 -60.61 29.04 -12.25
CA LEU A 528 -61.47 28.62 -11.16
C LEU A 528 -61.28 29.57 -9.97
N VAL A 529 -62.36 29.98 -9.31
CA VAL A 529 -62.32 30.89 -8.15
C VAL A 529 -62.38 30.09 -6.87
N GLY A 530 -61.27 30.00 -6.13
CA GLY A 530 -61.16 29.21 -4.90
C GLY A 530 -61.68 27.78 -5.07
N ASP A 531 -62.45 27.32 -4.09
CA ASP A 531 -63.14 26.01 -4.12
C ASP A 531 -64.56 26.09 -4.70
N PHE A 532 -64.93 27.20 -5.35
CA PHE A 532 -66.28 27.39 -5.85
C PHE A 532 -66.51 26.65 -7.18
N SER A 533 -67.74 26.17 -7.39
CA SER A 533 -68.11 25.56 -8.68
C SER A 533 -68.15 26.62 -9.79
N ASN A 534 -67.73 26.23 -11.00
CA ASN A 534 -67.82 27.05 -12.21
C ASN A 534 -69.25 27.54 -12.50
N ASP A 535 -70.28 26.84 -12.01
CA ASP A 535 -71.69 27.21 -12.15
C ASP A 535 -72.13 28.34 -11.20
N THR A 536 -71.26 28.74 -10.26
CA THR A 536 -71.54 29.76 -9.24
C THR A 536 -70.66 30.99 -9.43
N TYR A 537 -69.35 30.77 -9.55
CA TYR A 537 -68.36 31.82 -9.77
C TYR A 537 -67.39 31.34 -10.84
N SER A 538 -67.12 32.19 -11.82
CA SER A 538 -66.15 31.92 -12.87
C SER A 538 -65.27 33.13 -13.07
N ALA A 539 -64.00 32.92 -13.39
CA ALA A 539 -63.07 34.01 -13.70
C ALA A 539 -62.49 33.82 -15.10
N THR A 540 -62.21 34.91 -15.79
CA THR A 540 -61.61 34.88 -17.12
C THR A 540 -60.55 35.97 -17.24
N ALA A 541 -59.38 35.64 -17.78
CA ALA A 541 -58.31 36.60 -18.01
C ALA A 541 -58.76 37.70 -19.00
N SER A 542 -58.74 38.96 -18.56
CA SER A 542 -59.11 40.12 -19.38
C SER A 542 -57.99 40.57 -20.32
N ILE A 543 -56.74 40.34 -19.90
CA ILE A 543 -55.50 40.66 -20.61
C ILE A 543 -54.51 39.51 -20.44
N ASP A 544 -53.49 39.44 -21.30
CA ASP A 544 -52.38 38.52 -21.12
C ASP A 544 -51.64 38.82 -19.81
N PHE A 545 -51.31 37.78 -19.06
CA PHE A 545 -50.47 37.89 -17.87
C PHE A 545 -49.03 37.93 -18.35
N THR A 546 -48.28 38.94 -17.91
CA THR A 546 -46.91 39.17 -18.37
C THR A 546 -45.99 39.53 -17.21
N GLY A 547 -44.69 39.36 -17.40
CA GLY A 547 -43.67 39.64 -16.39
C GLY A 547 -43.23 38.43 -15.56
N GLY A 548 -43.82 37.25 -15.77
CA GLY A 548 -43.32 36.02 -15.17
C GLY A 548 -41.96 35.62 -15.73
N SER A 549 -40.94 35.49 -14.88
CA SER A 549 -39.61 34.97 -15.22
C SER A 549 -39.03 34.16 -14.06
N SER A 550 -38.14 33.21 -14.34
CA SER A 550 -37.45 32.40 -13.33
C SER A 550 -36.00 32.13 -13.73
N GLN A 551 -35.09 32.20 -12.75
CA GLN A 551 -33.68 31.88 -12.86
C GLN A 551 -33.25 31.08 -11.61
N GLU A 552 -32.50 30.01 -11.84
CA GLU A 552 -31.88 29.25 -10.77
C GLU A 552 -30.50 29.84 -10.46
N VAL A 553 -30.25 30.19 -9.20
CA VAL A 553 -28.94 30.66 -8.73
C VAL A 553 -28.37 29.74 -7.65
N ALA A 554 -27.05 29.55 -7.69
CA ALA A 554 -26.35 28.75 -6.69
C ALA A 554 -26.22 29.53 -5.38
N VAL A 555 -26.55 28.86 -4.27
CA VAL A 555 -26.52 29.43 -2.93
C VAL A 555 -25.79 28.53 -1.95
N VAL A 556 -25.17 29.13 -0.94
CA VAL A 556 -24.46 28.38 0.12
C VAL A 556 -25.46 27.60 0.96
N GLY A 557 -25.39 26.27 0.93
CA GLY A 557 -26.16 25.39 1.80
C GLY A 557 -25.49 25.15 3.16
N GLN A 558 -26.29 24.84 4.20
CA GLN A 558 -25.74 24.43 5.51
C GLN A 558 -24.87 23.18 5.40
N ALA A 559 -25.27 22.24 4.53
CA ALA A 559 -24.49 21.03 4.25
C ALA A 559 -23.11 21.34 3.63
N ASP A 560 -23.00 22.42 2.84
CA ASP A 560 -21.74 22.83 2.23
C ASP A 560 -20.76 23.34 3.30
N VAL A 561 -21.26 24.14 4.25
CA VAL A 561 -20.48 24.65 5.39
C VAL A 561 -20.00 23.51 6.31
N ASP A 562 -20.89 22.57 6.63
CA ASP A 562 -20.56 21.45 7.52
C ASP A 562 -19.52 20.52 6.88
N LYS A 563 -19.65 20.27 5.58
CA LYS A 563 -18.69 19.48 4.81
C LYS A 563 -17.33 20.19 4.73
N LEU A 564 -17.32 21.48 4.40
CA LEU A 564 -16.11 22.29 4.34
C LEU A 564 -15.36 22.29 5.68
N LEU A 565 -16.07 22.44 6.81
CA LEU A 565 -15.47 22.39 8.15
C LEU A 565 -14.88 21.00 8.48
N SER A 566 -15.55 19.92 8.08
CA SER A 566 -15.04 18.56 8.23
C SER A 566 -13.75 18.36 7.43
N ASP A 567 -13.73 18.82 6.18
CA ASP A 567 -12.60 18.64 5.28
C ASP A 567 -11.39 19.48 5.72
N VAL A 568 -11.60 20.72 6.19
CA VAL A 568 -10.54 21.53 6.82
C VAL A 568 -9.94 20.84 8.04
N LYS A 569 -10.76 20.23 8.92
CA LYS A 569 -10.23 19.51 10.09
C LYS A 569 -9.33 18.34 9.70
N LYS A 570 -9.71 17.57 8.67
CA LYS A 570 -8.90 16.46 8.15
C LYS A 570 -7.59 16.97 7.56
N ASP A 571 -7.66 18.06 6.82
CA ASP A 571 -6.50 18.66 6.16
C ASP A 571 -5.51 19.27 7.14
N VAL A 572 -5.97 19.98 8.16
CA VAL A 572 -5.11 20.49 9.25
C VAL A 572 -4.35 19.35 9.94
N ILE A 573 -5.02 18.22 10.22
CA ILE A 573 -4.35 17.06 10.83
C ILE A 573 -3.35 16.43 9.86
N ARG A 574 -3.71 16.30 8.58
CA ARG A 574 -2.84 15.79 7.52
C ARG A 574 -1.57 16.63 7.38
N GLU A 575 -1.71 17.95 7.36
CA GLU A 575 -0.58 18.88 7.29
C GLU A 575 0.27 18.84 8.58
N ALA A 576 -0.36 18.70 9.74
CA ALA A 576 0.38 18.50 11.00
C ALA A 576 1.27 17.26 10.93
N LYS A 577 0.77 16.14 10.39
CA LYS A 577 1.55 14.91 10.21
C LYS A 577 2.72 15.09 9.23
N GLN A 578 2.58 15.96 8.23
CA GLN A 578 3.65 16.26 7.28
C GLN A 578 4.74 17.16 7.89
N GLN A 579 4.37 18.14 8.72
CA GLN A 579 5.33 19.07 9.35
C GLN A 579 5.98 18.52 10.62
N LEU A 580 5.38 17.53 11.29
CA LEU A 580 5.90 16.95 12.54
C LEU A 580 7.30 16.31 12.41
N PRO A 581 7.60 15.51 11.37
CA PRO A 581 8.93 14.92 11.17
C PRO A 581 10.07 15.93 11.13
N ASP A 582 9.83 17.14 10.63
CA ASP A 582 10.85 18.19 10.53
C ASP A 582 11.12 18.91 11.87
N LYS A 583 10.21 18.78 12.85
CA LYS A 583 10.32 19.45 14.16
C LYS A 583 10.71 18.52 15.32
N ILE A 584 10.87 17.23 15.06
CA ILE A 584 11.31 16.23 16.05
C ILE A 584 12.78 15.85 15.81
N GLU A 585 13.50 15.53 16.88
CA GLU A 585 14.89 15.09 16.79
C GLU A 585 14.98 13.59 16.44
N LYS A 586 16.13 13.17 15.90
CA LYS A 586 16.37 11.77 15.54
C LYS A 586 16.28 10.87 16.79
N GLY A 587 15.38 9.88 16.78
CA GLY A 587 15.11 8.98 17.92
C GLY A 587 13.93 9.39 18.81
N GLN A 588 13.19 10.43 18.42
CA GLN A 588 11.92 10.82 19.02
C GLN A 588 10.74 10.33 18.17
N TYR A 589 9.66 9.96 18.85
CA TYR A 589 8.40 9.54 18.26
C TYR A 589 7.28 10.45 18.77
N TYR A 590 6.20 10.59 18.01
CA TYR A 590 5.07 11.44 18.37
C TYR A 590 3.75 10.64 18.38
N THR A 591 2.78 11.11 19.15
CA THR A 591 1.41 10.58 19.16
C THR A 591 0.57 11.22 18.06
N GLU A 592 -0.53 10.56 17.70
CA GLU A 592 -1.48 11.11 16.73
C GLU A 592 -1.85 12.57 17.06
N PRO A 593 -1.60 13.52 16.13
CA PRO A 593 -1.88 14.93 16.36
C PRO A 593 -3.38 15.15 16.54
N THR A 594 -3.74 15.92 17.57
CA THR A 594 -5.13 16.26 17.87
C THR A 594 -5.34 17.76 17.73
N LEU A 595 -6.45 18.13 17.09
CA LEU A 595 -6.86 19.53 16.98
C LEU A 595 -7.22 20.03 18.38
N SER A 596 -6.45 21.00 18.89
CA SER A 596 -6.71 21.59 20.21
C SER A 596 -7.74 22.70 20.12
N SER A 597 -7.58 23.62 19.16
CA SER A 597 -8.45 24.78 18.99
C SER A 597 -8.32 25.37 17.59
N LEU A 598 -9.41 25.97 17.11
CA LEU A 598 -9.42 26.85 15.95
C LEU A 598 -9.25 28.28 16.47
N THR A 599 -8.15 28.94 16.10
CA THR A 599 -7.81 30.30 16.57
C THR A 599 -8.57 31.35 15.78
N THR A 600 -8.71 31.14 14.47
CA THR A 600 -9.43 32.02 13.55
C THR A 600 -10.18 31.15 12.54
N SER A 601 -11.42 31.54 12.19
CA SER A 601 -12.21 30.94 11.12
C SER A 601 -12.99 32.04 10.40
N GLU A 602 -12.60 32.34 9.16
CA GLU A 602 -13.28 33.33 8.32
C GLU A 602 -13.85 32.63 7.08
N TYR A 603 -15.16 32.79 6.87
CA TYR A 603 -15.85 32.29 5.68
C TYR A 603 -15.98 33.41 4.65
N SER A 604 -15.87 33.08 3.36
CA SER A 604 -16.05 34.05 2.28
C SER A 604 -17.51 34.42 2.00
N ALA A 605 -18.47 33.60 2.44
CA ALA A 605 -19.92 33.78 2.25
C ALA A 605 -20.68 33.09 3.39
N GLU A 606 -21.87 33.60 3.73
CA GLU A 606 -22.76 33.04 4.75
C GLU A 606 -23.80 32.10 4.14
N VAL A 607 -24.47 31.30 4.99
CA VAL A 607 -25.51 30.37 4.54
C VAL A 607 -26.68 31.14 3.96
N GLY A 608 -27.04 30.82 2.71
CA GLY A 608 -28.10 31.48 1.95
C GLY A 608 -27.62 32.62 1.04
N ASP A 609 -26.34 32.98 1.08
CA ASP A 609 -25.75 33.92 0.13
C ASP A 609 -25.66 33.31 -1.27
N GLU A 610 -25.85 34.15 -2.28
CA GLU A 610 -25.66 33.81 -3.69
C GLU A 610 -24.17 33.78 -4.01
N ALA A 611 -23.61 32.58 -4.12
CA ALA A 611 -22.20 32.35 -4.42
C ALA A 611 -22.03 30.95 -5.02
N GLU A 612 -21.24 30.84 -6.09
CA GLU A 612 -20.88 29.56 -6.72
C GLU A 612 -19.89 28.74 -5.89
N SER A 613 -19.13 29.40 -5.00
CA SER A 613 -18.17 28.73 -4.12
C SER A 613 -18.05 29.40 -2.76
N ILE A 614 -17.70 28.60 -1.76
CA ILE A 614 -17.41 29.04 -0.39
C ILE A 614 -15.96 28.69 -0.03
N LYS A 615 -15.24 29.66 0.52
CA LYS A 615 -13.87 29.54 1.00
C LYS A 615 -13.83 29.69 2.52
N LEU A 616 -13.03 28.86 3.18
CA LEU A 616 -12.78 28.91 4.62
C LEU A 616 -11.28 29.08 4.87
N ASP A 617 -10.91 30.20 5.48
CA ASP A 617 -9.57 30.52 5.95
C ASP A 617 -9.49 30.22 7.46
N VAL A 618 -8.62 29.30 7.85
CA VAL A 618 -8.50 28.80 9.23
C VAL A 618 -7.05 28.80 9.69
N THR A 619 -6.82 29.33 10.89
CA THR A 619 -5.60 29.12 11.67
C THR A 619 -5.91 28.16 12.81
N ALA A 620 -5.31 26.97 12.77
CA ALA A 620 -5.56 25.90 13.73
C ALA A 620 -4.33 25.61 14.61
N GLN A 621 -4.58 25.35 15.89
CA GLN A 621 -3.56 24.85 16.81
C GLN A 621 -3.72 23.34 17.03
N VAL A 622 -2.69 22.59 16.67
CA VAL A 622 -2.62 21.14 16.79
C VAL A 622 -1.67 20.77 17.94
N LYS A 623 -2.05 19.81 18.78
CA LYS A 623 -1.23 19.29 19.88
C LYS A 623 -0.84 17.84 19.63
N THR A 624 0.39 17.49 19.99
CA THR A 624 0.90 16.12 20.02
C THR A 624 1.80 15.92 21.24
N LEU A 625 2.03 14.66 21.61
CA LEU A 625 2.94 14.26 22.67
C LEU A 625 4.14 13.53 22.06
N ILE A 626 5.35 13.92 22.47
CA ILE A 626 6.62 13.35 22.00
C ILE A 626 7.19 12.40 23.07
N TYR A 627 7.64 11.22 22.68
CA TYR A 627 8.35 10.26 23.53
C TYR A 627 9.64 9.76 22.87
N THR A 628 10.60 9.26 23.66
CA THR A 628 11.91 8.83 23.16
C THR A 628 12.05 7.31 23.15
N ALA A 629 12.92 6.78 22.28
CA ALA A 629 13.26 5.36 22.26
C ALA A 629 13.76 4.85 23.63
N GLN A 630 14.60 5.65 24.30
CA GLN A 630 15.17 5.32 25.60
C GLN A 630 14.11 5.14 26.69
N ASP A 631 13.05 5.96 26.66
CA ASP A 631 11.95 5.81 27.61
C ASP A 631 11.20 4.48 27.42
N ILE A 632 11.06 4.03 26.17
CA ILE A 632 10.44 2.74 25.86
C ILE A 632 11.36 1.59 26.24
N ASP A 633 12.66 1.66 25.95
CA ASP A 633 13.63 0.61 26.30
C ASP A 633 13.62 0.37 27.82
N SER A 634 13.62 1.46 28.61
CA SER A 634 13.58 1.39 30.07
C SER A 634 12.28 0.79 30.62
N LEU A 635 11.19 0.91 29.86
CA LEU A 635 9.89 0.32 30.19
C LEU A 635 9.84 -1.16 29.76
N ALA A 636 10.35 -1.45 28.57
CA ALA A 636 10.39 -2.78 27.99
C ALA A 636 11.22 -3.74 28.84
N GLU A 637 12.40 -3.32 29.29
CA GLU A 637 13.26 -4.14 30.15
C GLU A 637 12.54 -4.53 31.45
N LYS A 638 11.87 -3.58 32.11
CA LYS A 638 11.13 -3.86 33.36
C LYS A 638 9.97 -4.83 33.17
N VAL A 639 9.27 -4.71 32.05
CA VAL A 639 8.12 -5.56 31.72
C VAL A 639 8.59 -6.97 31.37
N LEU A 640 9.59 -7.09 30.50
CA LEU A 640 10.11 -8.38 30.05
C LEU A 640 10.79 -9.14 31.20
N LEU A 641 11.51 -8.47 32.09
CA LEU A 641 12.12 -9.09 33.28
C LEU A 641 11.08 -9.70 34.23
N ALA A 642 9.85 -9.16 34.28
CA ALA A 642 8.78 -9.69 35.13
C ALA A 642 8.11 -10.95 34.56
N GLU A 643 8.15 -11.14 33.24
CA GLU A 643 7.52 -12.25 32.51
C GLU A 643 8.51 -13.36 32.12
N LEU A 644 9.78 -13.27 32.56
CA LEU A 644 10.81 -14.28 32.26
C LEU A 644 10.54 -15.62 32.98
N PRO A 645 10.59 -16.76 32.27
CA PRO A 645 10.58 -18.07 32.90
C PRO A 645 11.83 -18.34 33.75
N ASP A 646 11.69 -19.14 34.81
CA ASP A 646 12.82 -19.55 35.66
C ASP A 646 13.95 -20.20 34.85
N GLY A 647 15.19 -19.74 35.06
CA GLY A 647 16.38 -20.26 34.39
C GLY A 647 16.64 -19.69 32.99
N TYR A 648 15.95 -18.61 32.59
CA TYR A 648 16.19 -17.87 31.36
C TYR A 648 16.68 -16.44 31.64
N GLU A 649 17.46 -15.89 30.71
CA GLU A 649 17.90 -14.50 30.68
C GLU A 649 17.42 -13.82 29.40
N LEU A 650 17.24 -12.50 29.44
CA LEU A 650 16.86 -11.72 28.26
C LEU A 650 18.05 -11.63 27.29
N ASP A 651 17.80 -11.82 26.00
CA ASP A 651 18.81 -11.54 24.96
C ASP A 651 19.18 -10.04 25.01
N GLN A 652 20.46 -9.71 24.82
CA GLN A 652 20.97 -8.33 24.91
C GLN A 652 20.53 -7.44 23.74
N LYS A 653 19.73 -7.98 22.80
CA LYS A 653 19.18 -7.24 21.66
C LYS A 653 17.99 -6.40 22.12
N THR A 654 17.97 -5.13 21.70
CA THR A 654 16.85 -4.21 21.94
C THR A 654 15.54 -4.86 21.46
N PRO A 655 14.51 -4.95 22.30
CA PRO A 655 13.25 -5.56 21.93
C PRO A 655 12.64 -4.83 20.74
N GLU A 656 12.04 -5.57 19.81
CA GLU A 656 11.27 -4.93 18.74
C GLU A 656 9.99 -4.36 19.35
N ILE A 657 9.79 -3.07 19.14
CA ILE A 657 8.70 -2.29 19.70
C ILE A 657 7.73 -1.95 18.57
N MET A 658 6.49 -2.41 18.68
CA MET A 658 5.39 -1.89 17.86
C MET A 658 4.49 -1.04 18.74
N SER A 659 4.39 0.26 18.48
CA SER A 659 3.44 1.14 19.16
C SER A 659 2.23 1.43 18.27
N SER A 660 1.03 1.37 18.83
CA SER A 660 -0.20 1.77 18.14
C SER A 660 -1.08 2.65 19.04
N PRO A 661 -1.59 3.78 18.53
CA PRO A 661 -2.57 4.58 19.24
C PRO A 661 -3.85 3.77 19.51
N ILE A 662 -4.45 3.95 20.69
CA ILE A 662 -5.75 3.34 21.01
C ILE A 662 -6.85 4.33 20.60
N GLU A 663 -7.73 3.93 19.68
CA GLU A 663 -8.87 4.76 19.27
C GLU A 663 -9.85 5.03 20.43
N PRO A 664 -10.39 6.26 20.54
CA PRO A 664 -11.33 6.63 21.58
C PRO A 664 -12.66 5.87 21.53
N ASP A 665 -13.19 5.48 22.70
CA ASP A 665 -14.53 4.90 22.83
C ASP A 665 -15.56 5.99 22.63
N ALA A 666 -16.65 5.68 21.92
CA ALA A 666 -17.76 6.60 21.69
C ALA A 666 -18.47 7.05 23.00
N LYS A 667 -18.16 6.43 24.14
CA LYS A 667 -18.80 6.70 25.44
C LYS A 667 -18.01 7.65 26.36
N ASP A 668 -16.71 7.86 26.13
CA ASP A 668 -15.91 8.80 26.91
C ASP A 668 -14.72 9.37 26.09
N PRO A 669 -14.90 10.55 25.46
CA PRO A 669 -13.92 11.10 24.52
C PRO A 669 -12.62 11.59 25.17
N LYS A 670 -12.50 11.58 26.51
CA LYS A 670 -11.30 12.02 27.23
C LYS A 670 -10.39 10.88 27.72
N VAL A 671 -10.87 9.64 27.78
CA VAL A 671 -10.19 8.57 28.56
C VAL A 671 -9.21 7.74 27.73
N LYS A 672 -9.15 7.89 26.40
CA LYS A 672 -8.34 7.02 25.52
C LYS A 672 -7.22 7.69 24.72
N VAL A 673 -7.17 9.02 24.66
CA VAL A 673 -6.12 9.75 23.90
C VAL A 673 -4.75 9.68 24.59
N ASP A 674 -4.74 9.38 25.89
CA ASP A 674 -3.53 9.34 26.71
C ASP A 674 -2.95 7.92 26.85
N GLN A 675 -3.32 6.95 26.00
CA GLN A 675 -2.82 5.57 26.10
C GLN A 675 -2.24 5.07 24.78
N ILE A 676 -1.11 4.36 24.88
CA ILE A 676 -0.46 3.68 23.76
C ILE A 676 -0.39 2.17 24.04
N LEU A 677 -0.66 1.37 23.02
CA LEU A 677 -0.36 -0.05 23.03
C LEU A 677 1.10 -0.23 22.60
N ILE A 678 1.89 -0.93 23.39
CA ILE A 678 3.27 -1.28 23.07
C ILE A 678 3.35 -2.81 23.02
N GLN A 679 3.66 -3.36 21.86
CA GLN A 679 4.01 -4.77 21.70
C GLN A 679 5.53 -4.90 21.80
N LEU A 680 5.97 -5.78 22.69
CA LEU A 680 7.37 -6.07 22.94
C LEU A 680 7.67 -7.48 22.45
N ASN A 681 8.56 -7.60 21.47
CA ASN A 681 9.10 -8.89 21.03
C ASN A 681 10.55 -9.01 21.46
N SER A 682 10.87 -10.10 22.18
CA SER A 682 12.24 -10.41 22.57
C SER A 682 12.48 -11.92 22.60
N GLN A 683 13.73 -12.31 22.79
CA GLN A 683 14.15 -13.70 22.92
C GLN A 683 14.69 -13.94 24.33
N ALA A 684 14.23 -15.03 24.94
CA ALA A 684 14.77 -15.52 26.20
C ALA A 684 15.77 -16.65 25.92
N LEU A 685 16.97 -16.53 26.49
CA LEU A 685 18.06 -17.48 26.35
C LEU A 685 18.19 -18.30 27.64
N PRO A 686 18.30 -19.64 27.56
CA PRO A 686 18.48 -20.46 28.75
C PRO A 686 19.84 -20.18 29.41
N GLN A 687 19.84 -20.11 30.74
CA GLN A 687 21.07 -20.03 31.54
C GLN A 687 21.73 -21.41 31.57
N LEU A 688 22.84 -21.55 30.85
CA LEU A 688 23.60 -22.81 30.79
C LEU A 688 24.64 -22.88 31.91
N ASP A 689 24.54 -23.90 32.76
CA ASP A 689 25.64 -24.26 33.67
C ASP A 689 26.78 -24.92 32.89
N THR A 690 27.74 -24.10 32.48
CA THR A 690 28.94 -24.53 31.75
C THR A 690 29.79 -25.55 32.51
N GLN A 691 29.71 -25.63 33.85
CA GLN A 691 30.47 -26.60 34.63
C GLN A 691 29.87 -28.00 34.56
N SER A 692 28.53 -28.10 34.66
CA SER A 692 27.80 -29.34 34.45
C SER A 692 28.03 -29.91 33.04
N ILE A 693 27.98 -29.05 32.02
CA ILE A 693 28.23 -29.48 30.63
C ILE A 693 29.67 -30.00 30.48
N LYS A 694 30.68 -29.28 30.98
CA LYS A 694 32.09 -29.76 30.94
C LYS A 694 32.24 -31.13 31.60
N SER A 695 31.58 -31.37 32.72
CA SER A 695 31.66 -32.63 33.46
C SER A 695 31.12 -33.84 32.68
N SER A 696 30.09 -33.63 31.85
CA SER A 696 29.45 -34.68 31.05
C SER A 696 30.26 -35.10 29.82
N LEU A 697 31.24 -34.29 29.41
CA LEU A 697 32.01 -34.47 28.17
C LEU A 697 33.33 -35.24 28.37
N TYR A 698 33.78 -35.49 29.61
CA TYR A 698 35.10 -36.10 29.85
C TYR A 698 35.25 -37.50 29.24
N GLY A 699 36.36 -37.69 28.53
CA GLY A 699 36.77 -38.98 27.96
C GLY A 699 35.82 -39.53 26.89
N LYS A 700 34.79 -38.77 26.48
CA LYS A 700 33.85 -39.16 25.43
C LYS A 700 34.51 -39.08 24.05
N PRO A 701 34.07 -39.91 23.08
CA PRO A 701 34.56 -39.82 21.72
C PRO A 701 34.08 -38.52 21.06
N VAL A 702 34.96 -37.87 20.29
CA VAL A 702 34.71 -36.56 19.67
C VAL A 702 33.44 -36.58 18.80
N THR A 703 33.09 -37.73 18.24
CA THR A 703 31.88 -37.96 17.42
C THR A 703 30.59 -37.98 18.24
N GLU A 704 30.63 -38.33 19.53
CA GLU A 704 29.44 -38.35 20.40
C GLU A 704 29.20 -37.00 21.10
N VAL A 705 30.22 -36.15 21.19
CA VAL A 705 30.13 -34.84 21.87
C VAL A 705 29.03 -33.98 21.28
N VAL A 706 28.97 -33.88 19.95
CA VAL A 706 27.91 -33.11 19.26
C VAL A 706 26.53 -33.68 19.59
N SER A 707 26.34 -35.01 19.55
CA SER A 707 25.06 -35.63 19.88
C SER A 707 24.65 -35.48 21.36
N ILE A 708 25.62 -35.45 22.28
CA ILE A 708 25.36 -35.27 23.72
C ILE A 708 24.94 -33.83 24.01
N VAL A 709 25.60 -32.85 23.39
CA VAL A 709 25.32 -31.43 23.60
C VAL A 709 24.06 -30.99 22.85
N SER A 710 23.88 -31.42 21.61
CA SER A 710 22.67 -31.17 20.81
C SER A 710 21.45 -31.99 21.25
N GLY A 711 21.62 -33.00 22.11
CA GLY A 711 20.52 -33.76 22.69
C GLY A 711 19.81 -33.07 23.86
N ARG A 712 20.30 -31.91 24.29
CA ARG A 712 19.70 -31.13 25.38
C ARG A 712 18.68 -30.13 24.84
N SER A 713 17.59 -29.92 25.56
CA SER A 713 16.51 -28.99 25.19
C SER A 713 16.87 -27.50 25.36
N ASP A 714 18.06 -27.19 25.85
CA ASP A 714 18.59 -25.83 26.06
C ASP A 714 19.62 -25.43 24.98
N VAL A 715 19.91 -26.33 24.01
CA VAL A 715 20.92 -26.15 22.96
C VAL A 715 20.30 -26.31 21.57
N ALA A 716 20.47 -25.30 20.72
CA ALA A 716 20.04 -25.35 19.31
C ALA A 716 21.07 -26.05 18.42
N SER A 717 22.36 -25.77 18.59
CA SER A 717 23.43 -26.46 17.88
C SER A 717 24.74 -26.46 18.67
N ALA A 718 25.62 -27.43 18.39
CA ALA A 718 26.91 -27.54 19.03
C ALA A 718 28.00 -27.90 18.00
N ASN A 719 29.10 -27.18 18.04
CA ASN A 719 30.28 -27.45 17.22
C ASN A 719 31.49 -27.74 18.11
N VAL A 720 32.38 -28.61 17.63
CA VAL A 720 33.55 -29.06 18.41
C VAL A 720 34.80 -28.92 17.57
N ARG A 721 35.76 -28.16 18.09
CA ARG A 721 37.06 -27.93 17.47
C ARG A 721 38.19 -28.37 18.41
N LEU A 722 39.18 -29.06 17.84
CA LEU A 722 40.39 -29.48 18.55
C LEU A 722 41.55 -28.58 18.14
N GLU A 723 42.32 -28.10 19.11
CA GLU A 723 43.53 -27.33 18.87
C GLU A 723 44.75 -28.10 19.37
N PRO A 724 45.77 -28.35 18.51
CA PRO A 724 45.85 -27.97 17.09
C PRO A 724 44.97 -28.84 16.16
N LEU A 725 44.55 -28.30 15.00
CA LEU A 725 43.57 -28.94 14.08
C LEU A 725 43.90 -30.38 13.67
N PHE A 726 45.19 -30.71 13.56
CA PHE A 726 45.63 -32.05 13.19
C PHE A 726 45.39 -33.10 14.31
N ALA A 727 45.14 -32.66 15.55
CA ALA A 727 44.81 -33.54 16.67
C ALA A 727 43.53 -34.35 16.43
N LYS A 728 42.59 -33.86 15.62
CA LYS A 728 41.37 -34.57 15.19
C LYS A 728 41.65 -35.90 14.48
N TYR A 729 42.80 -36.02 13.80
CA TYR A 729 43.19 -37.24 13.09
C TYR A 729 43.97 -38.23 13.97
N ILE A 730 44.48 -37.76 15.12
CA ILE A 730 45.33 -38.55 16.03
C ILE A 730 44.52 -39.06 17.22
N PHE A 731 43.64 -38.23 17.79
CA PHE A 731 42.84 -38.55 18.97
C PHE A 731 41.37 -38.74 18.63
N LYS A 732 40.82 -39.90 19.02
CA LYS A 732 39.38 -40.20 18.87
C LYS A 732 38.54 -39.73 20.05
N ASN A 733 39.16 -39.52 21.21
CA ASN A 733 38.50 -39.19 22.46
C ASN A 733 38.96 -37.82 22.99
N LEU A 734 38.08 -37.17 23.75
CA LEU A 734 38.37 -35.93 24.45
C LEU A 734 39.42 -36.15 25.56
N PRO A 735 40.19 -35.10 25.93
CA PRO A 735 41.09 -35.14 27.08
C PRO A 735 40.33 -35.48 28.36
N ALA A 736 40.95 -36.26 29.24
CA ALA A 736 40.39 -36.62 30.55
C ALA A 736 40.51 -35.50 31.61
N GLN A 737 40.94 -34.29 31.21
CA GLN A 737 41.15 -33.15 32.11
C GLN A 737 40.12 -32.03 31.87
N PRO A 738 39.42 -31.57 32.93
CA PRO A 738 38.47 -30.44 32.90
C PRO A 738 38.96 -29.18 32.21
N ASP A 739 40.18 -28.78 32.56
CA ASP A 739 40.74 -27.48 32.21
C ASP A 739 41.06 -27.34 30.72
N ARG A 740 40.90 -28.43 29.95
CA ARG A 740 41.18 -28.49 28.52
C ARG A 740 39.93 -28.42 27.65
N ILE A 741 38.75 -28.40 28.25
CA ILE A 741 37.49 -28.19 27.54
C ILE A 741 37.05 -26.74 27.78
N GLN A 742 37.17 -25.91 26.76
CA GLN A 742 36.64 -24.56 26.73
C GLN A 742 35.24 -24.60 26.10
N ILE A 743 34.27 -24.00 26.78
CA ILE A 743 32.92 -23.82 26.23
C ILE A 743 32.79 -22.34 25.85
N ILE A 744 32.44 -22.08 24.61
CA ILE A 744 32.13 -20.76 24.09
C ILE A 744 30.64 -20.74 23.77
N LEU A 745 29.89 -19.83 24.38
CA LEU A 745 28.50 -19.59 24.04
C LEU A 745 28.48 -18.67 22.81
N MET A 746 27.83 -19.13 21.75
CA MET A 746 27.59 -18.33 20.56
C MET A 746 26.16 -17.83 20.57
N ASP A 747 25.99 -16.56 20.21
CA ASP A 747 24.68 -15.99 19.98
C ASP A 747 24.13 -16.49 18.64
N THR A 748 22.81 -16.64 18.57
CA THR A 748 22.13 -17.00 17.32
C THR A 748 22.35 -15.90 16.29
N PRO A 749 22.82 -16.24 15.06
CA PRO A 749 23.06 -15.27 14.00
C PRO A 749 21.78 -14.50 13.62
#